data_AF-A0A2W4XR25-F1
#
_entry.id   AF-A0A2W4XR25-F1
#
_cell.length_a   1.000
_cell.length_b   1.000
_cell.length_c   1.000
_cell.angle_alpha   90.00
_cell.angle_beta   90.00
_cell.angle_gamma   90.00
#
_symmetry.space_group_name_H-M   'P 1'
#
loop_
_entity.id
_entity.type
_entity.pdbx_description
1 polymer ?
#
loop_
_entity_poly.entity_id
_entity_poly.type
_entity_poly.pdbx_seq_one_letter_code
_entity_poly.pdbx_strand_id
1 'polypeptide(L)'
;MAGGRDKIVLNTGPLGRSGSGGSNIPALDFDIGWREAFASGQTEGNLLRVQAGNFPLSALNFPPKGAANIGQLRGSLSTNNLAVNLANQTFEGDLKVAQLGLGYIGAAQLEGKVRYANRLVTLTNGELFLNGDQTAAGDRGAFQGDLPQITPKTPGDFYTLSGRLALNGPVPVYSASLATQSGNIQNLLTAFSIYRLEDFQRGLIPPDWDTNLLSPDQLNAVLATSSTGCTDSAFTDQLPLIDPLVRPTTADIDNCRRDSALLDQLRRLAEIQAIQARIDLARADDPIPPLDELQGLFAGNLQLDGSGSDFQLDFDLAGANWQWGQNYSAEDVIAKGSLTPGVLTLEPVRLASVIAVPVSQVPMTPPPVPNTVSDVIEADGSGAASPDQTQVGNAIAVIDLAGQLVFGRNTELTSNLQATVQNIDAATLANISQLPLNIDGLVNARATLSGTLANPQLRGSAAIATATINDTPIQSATAQFLYQNARLNLSSELVASTPDHPLTLQAQIPRAFSFMSVKPESDQIAVNINVEDEGLSLLNIFTQQVAWQSGKGRVNLNIGGTLKKPEIAGTATLDQAVLSAKILPEPLTNVTGAATFAGDQIIVQNLSGQFSNGQLTAAGTFPLLNPIISGSALSALTSTQD
;
A
#
# COMPACT_ATOMS: atom_id res chain seq x y z
N MET A 1 35.40 -36.07 24.04
CA MET A 1 33.99 -36.08 23.60
C MET A 1 33.20 -36.91 24.61
N ALA A 2 32.33 -36.27 25.40
CA ALA A 2 31.41 -36.94 26.33
C ALA A 2 30.17 -36.03 26.46
N GLY A 3 28.98 -36.60 26.21
CA GLY A 3 27.72 -35.87 26.19
C GLY A 3 27.29 -35.40 27.59
N GLY A 4 27.12 -34.08 27.74
CA GLY A 4 26.45 -33.47 28.87
C GLY A 4 24.94 -33.58 28.68
N ARG A 5 24.37 -34.62 29.29
CA ARG A 5 22.95 -35.00 29.22
C ARG A 5 22.13 -34.05 30.08
N ASP A 6 20.89 -33.84 29.65
CA ASP A 6 19.81 -33.23 30.41
C ASP A 6 19.92 -33.53 31.92
N LYS A 7 19.85 -32.49 32.75
CA LYS A 7 20.09 -32.55 34.20
C LYS A 7 18.89 -31.93 34.89
N ILE A 8 18.32 -32.63 35.85
CA ILE A 8 17.30 -32.08 36.75
C ILE A 8 17.75 -32.40 38.17
N VAL A 9 18.19 -31.38 38.89
CA VAL A 9 18.47 -31.45 40.33
C VAL A 9 17.44 -30.58 41.03
N LEU A 10 16.75 -31.17 42.00
CA LEU A 10 15.76 -30.50 42.81
C LEU A 10 16.02 -30.88 44.27
N ASN A 11 16.37 -29.88 45.07
CA ASN A 11 16.53 -30.00 46.52
C ASN A 11 15.42 -29.21 47.19
N THR A 12 14.48 -29.94 47.79
CA THR A 12 13.46 -29.34 48.64
C THR A 12 13.83 -29.57 50.09
N GLY A 13 13.95 -28.49 50.87
CA GLY A 13 14.15 -28.56 52.33
C GLY A 13 13.02 -29.33 53.03
N PRO A 14 13.24 -29.80 54.27
CA PRO A 14 12.24 -30.59 54.98
C PRO A 14 10.91 -29.84 55.11
N LEU A 15 9.81 -30.49 54.75
CA LEU A 15 8.45 -29.98 54.98
C LEU A 15 8.22 -29.91 56.49
N GLY A 16 8.42 -28.74 57.10
CA GLY A 16 8.19 -28.54 58.53
C GLY A 16 6.71 -28.70 58.87
N ARG A 17 6.37 -29.60 59.81
CA ARG A 17 5.06 -29.59 60.47
C ARG A 17 4.96 -28.31 61.31
N SER A 18 4.01 -27.44 60.97
CA SER A 18 3.78 -26.16 61.63
C SER A 18 3.51 -26.35 63.13
N GLY A 19 4.49 -25.98 63.96
CA GLY A 19 4.31 -25.64 65.37
C GLY A 19 4.54 -24.14 65.51
N SER A 20 3.49 -23.42 65.93
CA SER A 20 3.44 -21.96 66.21
C SER A 20 3.90 -21.01 65.09
N GLY A 21 2.94 -20.49 64.33
CA GLY A 21 2.86 -19.07 63.95
C GLY A 21 3.71 -18.55 62.79
N GLY A 22 4.71 -19.28 62.29
CA GLY A 22 5.49 -18.87 61.12
C GLY A 22 5.40 -19.88 59.99
N SER A 23 4.82 -19.50 58.84
CA SER A 23 4.90 -20.29 57.62
C SER A 23 6.34 -20.24 57.09
N ASN A 24 7.19 -21.17 57.54
CA ASN A 24 8.55 -21.28 57.02
C ASN A 24 8.47 -21.91 55.62
N ILE A 25 8.72 -21.12 54.59
CA ILE A 25 8.71 -21.59 53.20
C ILE A 25 9.92 -22.54 53.06
N PRO A 26 9.72 -23.81 52.66
CA PRO A 26 10.84 -24.75 52.53
C PRO A 26 11.83 -24.23 51.49
N ALA A 27 13.13 -24.42 51.75
CA ALA A 27 14.18 -24.09 50.78
C ALA A 27 13.90 -24.85 49.47
N LEU A 28 13.85 -24.12 48.36
CA LEU A 28 13.69 -24.64 47.01
C LEU A 28 14.94 -24.28 46.22
N ASP A 29 15.84 -25.25 46.09
CA ASP A 29 17.02 -25.10 45.25
C ASP A 29 16.89 -26.05 44.05
N PHE A 30 17.11 -25.54 42.85
CA PHE A 30 17.03 -26.34 41.65
C PHE A 30 18.12 -25.97 40.65
N ASP A 31 18.48 -26.95 39.83
CA ASP A 31 19.39 -26.80 38.70
C ASP A 31 18.89 -27.72 37.59
N ILE A 32 18.31 -27.10 36.57
CA ILE A 32 17.62 -27.74 35.45
C ILE A 32 18.37 -27.35 34.18
N GLY A 33 18.78 -28.34 33.39
CA GLY A 33 19.38 -28.16 32.07
C GLY A 33 18.73 -29.11 31.08
N TRP A 34 18.34 -28.59 29.91
CA TRP A 34 17.79 -29.37 28.82
C TRP A 34 18.30 -28.79 27.49
N ARG A 35 19.10 -29.58 26.76
CA ARG A 35 19.83 -29.09 25.58
C ARG A 35 20.64 -27.82 25.89
N GLU A 36 20.37 -26.71 25.19
CA GLU A 36 21.01 -25.40 25.39
C GLU A 36 20.27 -24.52 26.40
N ALA A 37 19.09 -24.94 26.88
CA ALA A 37 18.30 -24.23 27.86
C ALA A 37 18.70 -24.64 29.28
N PHE A 38 18.77 -23.68 30.18
CA PHE A 38 18.96 -23.96 31.60
C PHE A 38 18.17 -23.00 32.49
N ALA A 39 17.88 -23.45 33.71
CA ALA A 39 17.35 -22.64 34.79
C ALA A 39 17.87 -23.16 36.13
N SER A 40 18.40 -22.27 36.96
CA SER A 40 18.81 -22.59 38.33
C SER A 40 18.15 -21.63 39.30
N GLY A 41 17.92 -22.10 40.53
CA GLY A 41 17.31 -21.30 41.57
C GLY A 41 17.84 -21.65 42.94
N GLN A 42 17.99 -20.64 43.79
CA GLN A 42 18.39 -20.82 45.19
C GLN A 42 17.52 -19.97 46.11
N THR A 43 17.06 -20.57 47.21
CA THR A 43 16.21 -19.88 48.20
C THR A 43 17.05 -19.27 49.32
N GLU A 44 16.90 -17.96 49.52
CA GLU A 44 17.47 -17.18 50.62
C GLU A 44 16.31 -16.58 51.45
N GLY A 45 15.88 -17.30 52.48
CA GLY A 45 14.68 -16.93 53.26
C GLY A 45 13.39 -17.05 52.43
N ASN A 46 12.69 -15.94 52.23
CA ASN A 46 11.48 -15.88 51.38
C ASN A 46 11.79 -15.56 49.91
N LEU A 47 13.06 -15.34 49.56
CA LEU A 47 13.48 -14.91 48.24
C LEU A 47 14.11 -16.08 47.48
N LEU A 48 13.51 -16.48 46.36
CA LEU A 48 14.09 -17.40 45.40
C LEU A 48 14.79 -16.58 44.31
N ARG A 49 16.11 -16.68 44.22
CA ARG A 49 16.89 -16.09 43.11
C ARG A 49 16.97 -17.10 42.00
N VAL A 50 16.51 -16.73 40.81
CA VAL A 50 16.47 -17.57 39.62
C VAL A 50 17.41 -17.00 38.57
N GLN A 51 18.17 -17.88 37.92
CA GLN A 51 18.92 -17.59 36.70
C GLN A 51 18.41 -18.53 35.61
N ALA A 52 18.31 -18.05 34.39
CA ALA A 52 17.93 -18.88 33.26
C ALA A 52 18.65 -18.40 32.01
N GLY A 53 18.91 -19.33 31.09
CA GLY A 53 19.46 -19.02 29.78
C GLY A 53 18.76 -19.88 28.73
N ASN A 54 18.38 -19.26 27.62
CA ASN A 54 17.64 -19.90 26.53
C ASN A 54 16.40 -20.71 26.99
N PHE A 55 15.75 -20.29 28.07
CA PHE A 55 14.60 -21.00 28.63
C PHE A 55 13.36 -20.76 27.76
N PRO A 56 12.70 -21.81 27.22
CA PRO A 56 11.58 -21.63 26.30
C PRO A 56 10.34 -21.10 27.04
N LEU A 57 9.89 -19.90 26.67
CA LEU A 57 8.72 -19.25 27.29
C LEU A 57 7.40 -20.01 27.07
N SER A 58 7.31 -20.80 26.00
CA SER A 58 6.15 -21.67 25.74
C SER A 58 5.92 -22.69 26.86
N ALA A 59 6.96 -23.07 27.61
CA ALA A 59 6.83 -23.94 28.77
C ALA A 59 6.06 -23.30 29.94
N LEU A 60 5.98 -21.96 29.99
CA LEU A 60 5.23 -21.23 31.02
C LEU A 60 3.73 -21.18 30.75
N ASN A 61 3.29 -21.51 29.52
CA ASN A 61 1.88 -21.46 29.09
C ASN A 61 1.19 -20.14 29.48
N PHE A 62 1.88 -19.01 29.28
CA PHE A 62 1.40 -17.69 29.65
C PHE A 62 0.93 -16.91 28.40
N PRO A 63 -0.20 -16.19 28.47
CA PRO A 63 -1.23 -16.26 29.52
C PRO A 63 -2.01 -17.60 29.49
N PRO A 64 -2.58 -18.07 30.62
CA PRO A 64 -3.24 -19.37 30.70
C PRO A 64 -4.39 -19.51 29.68
N LYS A 65 -4.39 -20.61 28.92
CA LYS A 65 -5.32 -20.91 27.80
C LYS A 65 -5.20 -20.02 26.56
N GLY A 66 -4.21 -19.11 26.51
CA GLY A 66 -4.17 -18.02 25.54
C GLY A 66 -5.27 -17.00 25.88
N ALA A 67 -4.91 -15.73 26.05
CA ALA A 67 -5.93 -14.70 26.05
C ALA A 67 -6.54 -14.71 24.65
N ALA A 68 -7.87 -14.83 24.53
CA ALA A 68 -8.60 -15.28 23.34
C ALA A 68 -8.18 -14.65 21.99
N ASN A 69 -7.52 -13.49 22.00
CA ASN A 69 -7.05 -12.78 20.81
C ASN A 69 -5.56 -12.38 20.83
N ILE A 70 -4.84 -12.49 21.95
CA ILE A 70 -3.43 -12.02 22.08
C ILE A 70 -2.42 -13.17 21.86
N GLY A 71 -2.91 -14.43 21.83
CA GLY A 71 -2.09 -15.63 21.64
C GLY A 71 -1.22 -16.01 22.85
N GLN A 72 -0.34 -16.99 22.65
CA GLN A 72 0.61 -17.44 23.67
C GLN A 72 1.95 -16.70 23.54
N LEU A 73 2.59 -16.48 24.68
CA LEU A 73 3.95 -15.96 24.74
C LEU A 73 4.94 -17.04 24.28
N ARG A 74 5.81 -16.68 23.33
CA ARG A 74 6.84 -17.52 22.74
C ARG A 74 8.20 -16.81 22.77
N GLY A 75 9.26 -17.58 22.59
CA GLY A 75 10.64 -17.09 22.58
C GLY A 75 11.51 -17.76 23.64
N SER A 76 12.76 -17.30 23.71
CA SER A 76 13.80 -17.85 24.57
C SER A 76 14.21 -16.81 25.62
N LEU A 77 13.94 -17.11 26.89
CA LEU A 77 14.23 -16.25 28.04
C LEU A 77 15.64 -16.46 28.57
N SER A 78 16.36 -15.37 28.80
CA SER A 78 17.60 -15.32 29.57
C SER A 78 17.51 -14.27 30.67
N THR A 79 17.97 -14.60 31.87
CA THR A 79 18.02 -13.72 33.04
C THR A 79 19.12 -14.18 33.99
N ASN A 80 19.85 -13.22 34.57
CA ASN A 80 20.97 -13.52 35.48
C ASN A 80 20.60 -13.39 36.96
N ASN A 81 19.45 -12.79 37.28
CA ASN A 81 19.04 -12.55 38.67
C ASN A 81 17.56 -12.16 38.77
N LEU A 82 16.66 -13.10 38.48
CA LEU A 82 15.23 -12.94 38.72
C LEU A 82 14.93 -13.21 40.20
N ALA A 83 14.46 -12.21 40.92
CA ALA A 83 14.13 -12.30 42.34
C ALA A 83 12.64 -12.62 42.52
N VAL A 84 12.30 -13.79 43.03
CA VAL A 84 10.93 -14.24 43.31
C VAL A 84 10.69 -14.27 44.81
N ASN A 85 9.84 -13.38 45.32
CA ASN A 85 9.40 -13.43 46.71
C ASN A 85 8.27 -14.46 46.84
N LEU A 86 8.59 -15.60 47.45
CA LEU A 86 7.69 -16.74 47.60
C LEU A 86 6.54 -16.46 48.59
N ALA A 87 6.74 -15.55 49.56
CA ALA A 87 5.72 -15.21 50.55
C ALA A 87 4.61 -14.33 49.94
N ASN A 88 5.01 -13.36 49.11
CA ASN A 88 4.10 -12.39 48.51
C ASN A 88 3.70 -12.75 47.07
N GLN A 89 4.27 -13.83 46.52
CA GLN A 89 4.09 -14.26 45.13
C GLN A 89 4.41 -13.14 44.12
N THR A 90 5.44 -12.35 44.41
CA THR A 90 5.90 -11.26 43.54
C THR A 90 7.23 -11.63 42.91
N PHE A 91 7.52 -11.12 41.70
CA PHE A 91 8.86 -11.24 41.15
C PHE A 91 9.33 -9.92 40.55
N GLU A 92 10.64 -9.73 40.49
CA GLU A 92 11.28 -8.57 39.85
C GLU A 92 12.66 -8.97 39.32
N GLY A 93 13.02 -8.49 38.13
CA GLY A 93 14.35 -8.72 37.58
C GLY A 93 14.47 -8.27 36.14
N ASP A 94 15.71 -8.23 35.66
CA ASP A 94 16.04 -7.97 34.27
C ASP A 94 15.88 -9.25 33.45
N LEU A 95 15.32 -9.12 32.25
CA LEU A 95 15.16 -10.21 31.32
C LEU A 95 15.58 -9.82 29.91
N LYS A 96 15.99 -10.83 29.15
CA LYS A 96 16.20 -10.78 27.71
C LYS A 96 15.40 -11.91 27.09
N VAL A 97 14.55 -11.61 26.12
CA VAL A 97 13.74 -12.57 25.38
C VAL A 97 14.11 -12.48 23.92
N ALA A 98 14.73 -13.54 23.40
CA ALA A 98 15.01 -13.66 21.97
C ALA A 98 13.82 -14.32 21.25
N GLN A 99 13.56 -13.92 20.00
CA GLN A 99 12.44 -14.38 19.18
C GLN A 99 11.11 -14.27 19.93
N LEU A 100 10.85 -13.08 20.49
CA LEU A 100 9.62 -12.80 21.21
C LEU A 100 8.44 -12.99 20.23
N GLY A 101 7.51 -13.83 20.62
CA GLY A 101 6.23 -13.97 19.92
C GLY A 101 5.08 -13.76 20.88
N LEU A 102 4.09 -12.97 20.47
CA LEU A 102 2.83 -12.80 21.19
C LEU A 102 1.69 -12.95 20.17
N GLY A 103 1.12 -14.16 20.10
CA GLY A 103 0.22 -14.50 18.99
C GLY A 103 0.96 -14.45 17.66
N TYR A 104 0.40 -13.75 16.67
CA TYR A 104 1.02 -13.54 15.35
C TYR A 104 2.08 -12.41 15.36
N ILE A 105 2.08 -11.55 16.38
CA ILE A 105 3.02 -10.44 16.48
C ILE A 105 4.38 -10.98 16.93
N GLY A 106 5.40 -10.73 16.13
CA GLY A 106 6.77 -11.17 16.37
C GLY A 106 7.73 -10.00 16.55
N ALA A 107 8.76 -10.21 17.37
CA ALA A 107 9.91 -9.34 17.49
C ALA A 107 11.19 -10.18 17.68
N ALA A 108 12.30 -9.71 17.12
CA ALA A 108 13.58 -10.38 17.23
C ALA A 108 14.09 -10.46 18.67
N GLN A 109 13.93 -9.38 19.45
CA GLN A 109 14.39 -9.34 20.84
C GLN A 109 13.62 -8.33 21.69
N LEU A 110 13.43 -8.66 22.97
CA LEU A 110 13.03 -7.73 24.02
C LEU A 110 13.99 -7.83 25.20
N GLU A 111 14.54 -6.72 25.65
CA GLU A 111 15.29 -6.61 26.90
C GLU A 111 14.60 -5.63 27.84
N GLY A 112 14.70 -5.81 29.15
CA GLY A 112 14.21 -4.82 30.11
C GLY A 112 13.92 -5.36 31.48
N LYS A 113 13.44 -4.48 32.36
CA LYS A 113 13.14 -4.82 33.74
C LYS A 113 11.66 -5.13 33.92
N VAL A 114 11.35 -6.33 34.38
CA VAL A 114 9.98 -6.77 34.66
C VAL A 114 9.75 -6.88 36.15
N ARG A 115 8.55 -6.50 36.57
CA ARG A 115 8.04 -6.70 37.93
C ARG A 115 6.62 -7.24 37.86
N TYR A 116 6.32 -8.19 38.72
CA TYR A 116 4.97 -8.68 38.99
C TYR A 116 4.64 -8.52 40.47
N ALA A 117 3.62 -7.74 40.78
CA ALA A 117 3.09 -7.60 42.13
C ALA A 117 1.61 -7.25 42.08
N ASN A 118 0.82 -7.74 43.04
CA ASN A 118 -0.61 -7.42 43.15
C ASN A 118 -1.40 -7.67 41.85
N ARG A 119 -1.07 -8.76 41.13
CA ARG A 119 -1.65 -9.12 39.81
C ARG A 119 -1.39 -8.08 38.70
N LEU A 120 -0.40 -7.23 38.86
CA LEU A 120 0.05 -6.28 37.86
C LEU A 120 1.45 -6.68 37.39
N VAL A 121 1.60 -6.93 36.10
CA VAL A 121 2.89 -7.04 35.42
C VAL A 121 3.27 -5.64 34.93
N THR A 122 4.50 -5.21 35.17
CA THR A 122 5.05 -3.96 34.62
C THR A 122 6.38 -4.25 33.94
N LEU A 123 6.56 -3.70 32.73
CA LEU A 123 7.83 -3.63 32.02
C LEU A 123 8.32 -2.18 32.05
N THR A 124 9.55 -1.97 32.50
CA THR A 124 10.22 -0.66 32.55
C THR A 124 11.59 -0.77 31.92
N ASN A 125 12.06 0.32 31.31
CA ASN A 125 13.34 0.37 30.59
C ASN A 125 13.43 -0.76 29.56
N GLY A 126 12.35 -0.99 28.82
CA GLY A 126 12.31 -2.00 27.78
C GLY A 126 13.01 -1.51 26.52
N GLU A 127 13.75 -2.39 25.87
CA GLU A 127 14.37 -2.22 24.57
C GLU A 127 13.86 -3.33 23.65
N LEU A 128 13.12 -2.95 22.62
CA LEU A 128 12.50 -3.85 21.67
C LEU A 128 13.19 -3.73 20.31
N PHE A 129 13.53 -4.87 19.73
CA PHE A 129 14.06 -5.01 18.39
C PHE A 129 13.06 -5.81 17.53
N LEU A 130 12.44 -5.17 16.54
CA LEU A 130 11.43 -5.83 15.70
C LEU A 130 12.08 -6.83 14.74
N ASN A 131 13.06 -6.38 13.96
CA ASN A 131 13.88 -7.25 13.12
C ASN A 131 15.28 -7.39 13.71
N GLY A 132 15.86 -8.58 13.54
CA GLY A 132 17.22 -8.87 13.99
C GLY A 132 17.87 -9.75 12.95
N ASP A 133 18.97 -9.27 12.39
CA ASP A 133 19.82 -10.09 11.53
C ASP A 133 20.40 -11.22 12.40
N GLN A 134 19.96 -12.46 12.14
CA GLN A 134 20.39 -13.67 12.84
C GLN A 134 21.84 -14.08 12.50
N THR A 135 22.58 -13.31 11.69
CA THR A 135 23.94 -13.67 11.24
C THR A 135 25.03 -13.69 12.32
N ALA A 136 24.72 -13.41 13.60
CA ALA A 136 25.70 -13.52 14.70
C ALA A 136 25.67 -14.85 15.46
N ALA A 137 24.86 -15.84 15.09
CA ALA A 137 24.87 -17.16 15.74
C ALA A 137 25.86 -18.16 15.09
N GLY A 138 26.55 -17.76 14.02
CA GLY A 138 27.20 -18.68 13.10
C GLY A 138 28.68 -18.42 12.80
N ASP A 139 29.49 -17.90 13.74
CA ASP A 139 30.92 -18.21 13.68
C ASP A 139 31.67 -17.95 15.00
N ARG A 140 32.26 -19.04 15.52
CA ARG A 140 33.34 -19.12 16.54
C ARG A 140 32.97 -18.94 18.02
N GLY A 141 32.76 -20.10 18.66
CA GLY A 141 33.31 -20.49 19.97
C GLY A 141 33.41 -19.43 21.07
N ALA A 142 32.36 -19.31 21.89
CA ALA A 142 32.46 -18.79 23.24
C ALA A 142 31.79 -19.78 24.21
N PHE A 143 32.62 -20.59 24.88
CA PHE A 143 32.26 -21.16 26.17
C PHE A 143 32.25 -20.00 27.19
N GLN A 144 31.28 -20.02 28.11
CA GLN A 144 31.18 -19.19 29.32
C GLN A 144 30.50 -17.81 29.16
N GLY A 145 29.24 -17.73 29.63
CA GLY A 145 28.74 -16.58 30.41
C GLY A 145 28.31 -15.29 29.71
N ASP A 146 28.76 -15.00 28.49
CA ASP A 146 28.39 -13.75 27.80
C ASP A 146 27.36 -14.00 26.70
N LEU A 147 26.18 -13.41 26.90
CA LEU A 147 25.12 -13.34 25.90
C LEU A 147 25.67 -12.68 24.63
N PRO A 148 25.38 -13.18 23.41
CA PRO A 148 25.68 -12.41 22.20
C PRO A 148 24.98 -11.05 22.31
N GLN A 149 25.78 -10.00 22.41
CA GLN A 149 25.34 -8.62 22.23
C GLN A 149 24.97 -8.47 20.77
N ILE A 150 23.67 -8.41 20.49
CA ILE A 150 23.19 -7.98 19.18
C ILE A 150 23.30 -6.47 19.19
N THR A 151 24.46 -5.96 18.76
CA THR A 151 24.65 -4.51 18.56
C THR A 151 23.65 -4.06 17.48
N PRO A 152 22.96 -2.91 17.63
CA PRO A 152 22.02 -2.41 16.62
C PRO A 152 22.77 -2.24 15.31
N LYS A 153 22.61 -3.18 14.38
CA LYS A 153 23.38 -3.19 13.14
C LYS A 153 22.72 -2.38 12.04
N THR A 154 21.44 -2.01 12.23
CA THR A 154 20.65 -1.29 11.23
C THR A 154 19.80 -0.20 11.92
N PRO A 155 19.90 1.06 11.50
CA PRO A 155 18.86 2.07 11.79
C PRO A 155 17.49 1.54 11.36
N GLY A 156 16.44 1.73 12.16
CA GLY A 156 15.09 1.25 11.82
C GLY A 156 14.47 0.23 12.79
N ASP A 157 15.27 -0.46 13.61
CA ASP A 157 14.81 -1.64 14.35
C ASP A 157 14.65 -1.44 15.86
N PHE A 158 15.11 -0.32 16.42
CA PHE A 158 15.16 -0.09 17.86
C PHE A 158 13.99 0.76 18.37
N TYR A 159 13.39 0.30 19.46
CA TYR A 159 12.30 0.99 20.15
C TYR A 159 12.47 0.89 21.66
N THR A 160 12.19 1.97 22.38
CA THR A 160 12.03 1.91 23.83
C THR A 160 10.59 1.55 24.16
N LEU A 161 10.40 0.59 25.07
CA LEU A 161 9.11 0.05 25.44
C LEU A 161 8.93 0.14 26.96
N SER A 162 7.76 0.60 27.37
CA SER A 162 7.29 0.41 28.75
C SER A 162 5.84 -0.02 28.73
N GLY A 163 5.39 -0.73 29.74
CA GLY A 163 4.02 -1.21 29.74
C GLY A 163 3.55 -1.82 31.04
N ARG A 164 2.26 -2.05 31.11
CA ARG A 164 1.54 -2.60 32.24
C ARG A 164 0.48 -3.58 31.74
N LEU A 165 0.32 -4.69 32.46
CA LEU A 165 -0.70 -5.69 32.20
C LEU A 165 -1.33 -6.09 33.53
N ALA A 166 -2.58 -5.68 33.74
CA ALA A 166 -3.37 -6.00 34.91
C ALA A 166 -4.17 -7.29 34.67
N LEU A 167 -4.00 -8.24 35.59
CA LEU A 167 -4.57 -9.59 35.55
C LEU A 167 -5.61 -9.82 36.67
N ASN A 168 -6.18 -8.73 37.18
CA ASN A 168 -7.12 -8.72 38.31
C ASN A 168 -8.58 -9.04 37.91
N GLY A 169 -8.91 -9.00 36.62
CA GLY A 169 -10.25 -9.25 36.07
C GLY A 169 -10.33 -10.44 35.09
N PRO A 170 -11.54 -10.78 34.59
CA PRO A 170 -11.74 -11.85 33.61
C PRO A 170 -11.15 -11.54 32.23
N VAL A 171 -10.92 -10.25 31.95
CA VAL A 171 -10.30 -9.74 30.73
C VAL A 171 -9.04 -8.96 31.13
N PRO A 172 -7.89 -9.18 30.49
CA PRO A 172 -6.67 -8.43 30.77
C PRO A 172 -6.82 -6.96 30.34
N VAL A 173 -6.40 -6.04 31.20
CA VAL A 173 -6.27 -4.61 30.89
C VAL A 173 -4.79 -4.30 30.70
N TYR A 174 -4.46 -3.60 29.62
CA TYR A 174 -3.07 -3.32 29.26
C TYR A 174 -2.87 -1.85 28.89
N SER A 175 -1.66 -1.36 29.14
CA SER A 175 -1.15 -0.13 28.58
C SER A 175 0.30 -0.32 28.16
N ALA A 176 0.70 0.23 27.02
CA ALA A 176 2.06 0.17 26.53
C ALA A 176 2.43 1.48 25.85
N SER A 177 3.64 1.95 26.08
CA SER A 177 4.22 3.10 25.43
C SER A 177 5.45 2.65 24.67
N LEU A 178 5.48 2.92 23.38
CA LEU A 178 6.58 2.62 22.48
C LEU A 178 7.11 3.94 21.90
N ALA A 179 8.41 4.17 21.97
CA ALA A 179 9.04 5.36 21.40
C ALA A 179 10.28 4.99 20.58
N THR A 180 10.56 5.78 19.55
CA THR A 180 11.76 5.60 18.72
C THR A 180 12.24 6.93 18.17
N GLN A 181 13.54 7.01 17.88
CA GLN A 181 14.16 8.14 17.18
C GLN A 181 14.48 7.80 15.72
N SER A 182 14.39 6.52 15.34
CA SER A 182 14.75 6.03 14.02
C SER A 182 14.12 4.65 13.79
N GLY A 183 12.80 4.56 13.94
CA GLY A 183 12.04 3.36 13.61
C GLY A 183 11.76 3.29 12.12
N ASN A 184 11.56 2.09 11.58
CA ASN A 184 11.16 1.90 10.19
C ASN A 184 9.66 1.58 10.12
N ILE A 185 8.91 2.34 9.31
CA ILE A 185 7.45 2.17 9.18
C ILE A 185 7.08 0.80 8.59
N GLN A 186 7.87 0.28 7.64
CA GLN A 186 7.67 -1.03 7.02
C GLN A 186 7.78 -2.14 8.05
N ASN A 187 8.78 -2.06 8.93
CA ASN A 187 9.01 -3.07 9.97
C ASN A 187 7.86 -3.10 10.97
N LEU A 188 7.34 -1.92 11.34
CA LEU A 188 6.16 -1.82 12.19
C LEU A 188 4.93 -2.44 11.51
N LEU A 189 4.60 -2.03 10.28
CA LEU A 189 3.46 -2.56 9.54
C LEU A 189 3.56 -4.07 9.32
N THR A 190 4.76 -4.58 9.04
CA THR A 190 5.03 -6.02 8.86
C THR A 190 4.84 -6.79 10.17
N ALA A 191 5.34 -6.28 11.30
CA ALA A 191 5.17 -6.91 12.60
C ALA A 191 3.69 -7.07 13.00
N PHE A 192 2.83 -6.15 12.55
CA PHE A 192 1.37 -6.21 12.73
C PHE A 192 0.60 -6.82 11.54
N SER A 193 1.31 -7.32 10.52
CA SER A 193 0.74 -7.91 9.29
C SER A 193 -0.26 -6.98 8.59
N ILE A 194 0.02 -5.68 8.56
CA ILE A 194 -0.81 -4.66 7.89
C ILE A 194 -0.25 -4.43 6.49
N TYR A 195 -0.88 -5.03 5.49
CA TYR A 195 -0.44 -4.97 4.09
C TYR A 195 -1.44 -4.22 3.20
N ARG A 196 -2.68 -4.10 3.65
CA ARG A 196 -3.77 -3.40 2.96
C ARG A 196 -4.53 -2.52 3.94
N LEU A 197 -5.21 -1.49 3.44
CA LEU A 197 -6.04 -0.61 4.27
C LEU A 197 -7.11 -1.38 5.07
N GLU A 198 -7.63 -2.47 4.51
CA GLU A 198 -8.61 -3.33 5.19
C GLU A 198 -8.03 -4.11 6.38
N ASP A 199 -6.72 -4.31 6.47
CA ASP A 199 -6.09 -5.02 7.59
C ASP A 199 -6.22 -4.23 8.91
N PHE A 200 -6.43 -2.91 8.86
CA PHE A 200 -6.72 -2.10 10.04
C PHE A 200 -8.07 -2.47 10.71
N GLN A 201 -9.00 -3.13 10.00
CA GLN A 201 -10.24 -3.65 10.61
C GLN A 201 -9.97 -4.74 11.64
N ARG A 202 -8.89 -5.50 11.41
CA ARG A 202 -8.56 -6.69 12.19
C ARG A 202 -8.07 -6.33 13.60
N GLY A 203 -7.47 -5.15 13.76
CA GLY A 203 -6.89 -4.74 15.03
C GLY A 203 -5.83 -5.74 15.51
N LEU A 204 -6.00 -6.27 16.72
CA LEU A 204 -5.11 -7.28 17.31
C LEU A 204 -5.54 -8.73 17.03
N ILE A 205 -6.52 -8.96 16.16
CA ILE A 205 -6.94 -10.31 15.78
C ILE A 205 -5.87 -10.91 14.82
N PRO A 206 -5.48 -12.19 14.97
CA PRO A 206 -4.57 -12.82 14.01
C PRO A 206 -5.13 -12.85 12.59
N PRO A 207 -4.29 -12.72 11.55
CA PRO A 207 -4.73 -12.87 10.16
C PRO A 207 -5.35 -14.26 9.89
N ASP A 208 -6.32 -14.32 8.97
CA ASP A 208 -7.05 -15.55 8.63
C ASP A 208 -6.15 -16.67 8.06
N TRP A 209 -4.96 -16.31 7.55
CA TRP A 209 -3.96 -17.28 7.09
C TRP A 209 -3.13 -17.88 8.23
N ASP A 210 -3.04 -17.21 9.38
CA ASP A 210 -2.32 -17.70 10.58
C ASP A 210 -3.20 -18.67 11.39
N THR A 211 -4.54 -18.49 11.33
CA THR A 211 -5.51 -19.40 11.97
C THR A 211 -5.79 -20.68 11.17
N ASN A 212 -5.30 -20.75 9.92
CA ASN A 212 -5.40 -21.91 9.03
C ASN A 212 -4.02 -22.54 8.70
N LEU A 213 -3.08 -22.50 9.65
CA LEU A 213 -1.88 -23.31 9.52
C LEU A 213 -2.29 -24.79 9.46
N LEU A 214 -2.08 -25.42 8.29
CA LEU A 214 -2.29 -26.86 8.10
C LEU A 214 -1.61 -27.60 9.26
N SER A 215 -2.36 -28.40 10.02
CA SER A 215 -1.75 -29.24 11.06
C SER A 215 -0.64 -30.10 10.45
N PRO A 216 0.38 -30.57 11.19
CA PRO A 216 1.40 -31.44 10.61
C PRO A 216 0.82 -32.64 9.86
N ASP A 217 -0.33 -33.17 10.29
CA ASP A 217 -1.03 -34.26 9.62
C ASP A 217 -1.81 -33.80 8.38
N GLN A 218 -2.40 -32.59 8.38
CA GLN A 218 -3.01 -31.98 7.20
C GLN A 218 -1.98 -31.51 6.20
N LEU A 219 -0.85 -30.99 6.66
CA LEU A 219 0.31 -30.64 5.87
C LEU A 219 0.90 -31.90 5.27
N ASN A 220 1.08 -32.96 6.06
CA ASN A 220 1.49 -34.26 5.55
C ASN A 220 0.44 -34.89 4.64
N ALA A 221 -0.87 -34.67 4.82
CA ALA A 221 -1.92 -35.16 3.93
C ALA A 221 -2.07 -34.34 2.64
N VAL A 222 -1.82 -33.03 2.70
CA VAL A 222 -1.75 -32.11 1.56
C VAL A 222 -0.46 -32.34 0.78
N LEU A 223 0.64 -32.69 1.46
CA LEU A 223 1.93 -33.10 0.86
C LEU A 223 1.92 -34.57 0.44
N ALA A 224 1.05 -35.40 1.01
CA ALA A 224 0.81 -36.79 0.64
C ALA A 224 -0.45 -36.89 -0.23
N THR A 225 -0.47 -36.17 -1.35
CA THR A 225 -1.40 -36.54 -2.42
C THR A 225 -1.02 -37.94 -2.92
N SER A 226 -1.91 -38.90 -2.69
CA SER A 226 -1.81 -40.26 -3.21
C SER A 226 -1.53 -40.23 -4.72
N SER A 227 -0.48 -40.92 -5.14
CA SER A 227 -0.10 -41.08 -6.55
C SER A 227 -1.31 -41.54 -7.39
N THR A 228 -1.84 -40.67 -8.24
CA THR A 228 -2.86 -41.05 -9.24
C THR A 228 -2.27 -41.82 -10.43
N GLY A 229 -1.05 -42.35 -10.33
CA GLY A 229 -0.36 -43.09 -11.39
C GLY A 229 0.07 -44.53 -11.05
N CYS A 230 -0.08 -44.98 -9.81
CA CYS A 230 0.29 -46.35 -9.40
C CYS A 230 -0.96 -47.07 -8.89
N THR A 231 -1.93 -47.34 -9.76
CA THR A 231 -3.01 -48.26 -9.42
C THR A 231 -2.50 -49.70 -9.52
N ASP A 232 -2.60 -50.44 -8.43
CA ASP A 232 -2.42 -51.90 -8.32
C ASP A 232 -3.45 -52.71 -9.14
N SER A 233 -4.14 -52.07 -10.11
CA SER A 233 -5.38 -52.54 -10.71
C SER A 233 -5.38 -52.45 -12.23
N ALA A 234 -4.30 -52.85 -12.87
CA ALA A 234 -4.36 -53.33 -14.24
C ALA A 234 -3.57 -54.63 -14.27
N PHE A 235 -4.26 -55.77 -14.29
CA PHE A 235 -3.83 -57.07 -14.86
C PHE A 235 -4.80 -58.15 -14.37
N THR A 236 -6.09 -58.00 -14.70
CA THR A 236 -6.97 -59.16 -14.87
C THR A 236 -7.53 -59.12 -16.29
N ASP A 237 -7.28 -60.22 -16.98
CA ASP A 237 -7.84 -60.69 -18.26
C ASP A 237 -7.46 -59.97 -19.57
N GLN A 238 -6.34 -60.40 -20.17
CA GLN A 238 -6.34 -61.29 -21.35
C GLN A 238 -4.90 -61.70 -21.76
N LEU A 239 -4.64 -63.01 -21.80
CA LEU A 239 -3.43 -63.71 -22.29
C LEU A 239 -3.34 -63.68 -23.85
N PRO A 240 -2.20 -64.00 -24.52
CA PRO A 240 -1.08 -64.85 -24.04
C PRO A 240 0.37 -64.46 -24.43
N LEU A 241 1.32 -65.12 -23.75
CA LEU A 241 2.71 -65.44 -24.18
C LEU A 241 3.76 -64.31 -24.19
N ILE A 242 4.03 -63.70 -23.03
CA ILE A 242 5.37 -63.21 -22.69
C ILE A 242 5.71 -63.64 -21.25
N ASP A 243 6.95 -64.07 -21.06
CA ASP A 243 7.57 -64.71 -19.90
C ASP A 243 7.12 -64.15 -18.51
N PRO A 244 6.64 -64.97 -17.54
CA PRO A 244 6.08 -64.49 -16.27
C PRO A 244 7.11 -64.12 -15.17
N LEU A 245 8.40 -64.00 -15.48
CA LEU A 245 9.46 -63.94 -14.46
C LEU A 245 10.14 -62.58 -14.23
N VAL A 246 9.68 -61.49 -14.84
CA VAL A 246 10.16 -60.14 -14.47
C VAL A 246 9.12 -59.44 -13.60
N ARG A 247 9.17 -59.71 -12.29
CA ARG A 247 8.52 -58.85 -11.30
C ARG A 247 9.34 -57.56 -11.19
N PRO A 248 8.73 -56.36 -11.27
CA PRO A 248 9.46 -55.13 -11.02
C PRO A 248 10.12 -55.22 -9.63
N THR A 249 11.40 -54.85 -9.55
CA THR A 249 12.10 -54.90 -8.27
C THR A 249 11.56 -53.82 -7.35
N THR A 250 11.69 -53.98 -6.03
CA THR A 250 11.34 -52.94 -5.06
C THR A 250 11.99 -51.59 -5.37
N ALA A 251 13.18 -51.61 -6.00
CA ALA A 251 13.89 -50.42 -6.44
C ALA A 251 13.19 -49.69 -7.61
N ASP A 252 12.56 -50.41 -8.55
CA ASP A 252 11.86 -49.80 -9.69
C ASP A 252 10.54 -49.13 -9.23
N ILE A 253 9.87 -49.72 -8.25
CA ILE A 253 8.66 -49.17 -7.61
C ILE A 253 9.01 -47.96 -6.74
N ASP A 254 10.14 -48.01 -6.01
CA ASP A 254 10.64 -46.89 -5.20
C ASP A 254 11.13 -45.71 -6.06
N ASN A 255 11.74 -45.97 -7.23
CA ASN A 255 12.11 -44.92 -8.17
C ASN A 255 10.89 -44.25 -8.79
N CYS A 256 9.87 -45.02 -9.21
CA CYS A 256 8.62 -44.46 -9.73
C CYS A 256 7.90 -43.58 -8.69
N ARG A 257 7.92 -43.96 -7.41
CA ARG A 257 7.41 -43.12 -6.29
C ARG A 257 8.21 -41.84 -6.04
N ARG A 258 9.54 -41.87 -6.22
CA ARG A 258 10.38 -40.67 -6.05
C ARG A 258 10.23 -39.68 -7.20
N ASP A 259 10.18 -40.19 -8.44
CA ASP A 259 10.01 -39.35 -9.62
C ASP A 259 8.61 -38.73 -9.69
N SER A 260 7.56 -39.44 -9.24
CA SER A 260 6.22 -38.85 -9.08
C SER A 260 6.19 -37.78 -7.99
N ALA A 261 6.86 -37.99 -6.86
CA ALA A 261 6.90 -37.01 -5.76
C ALA A 261 7.59 -35.70 -6.15
N LEU A 262 8.69 -35.75 -6.90
CA LEU A 262 9.35 -34.54 -7.40
C LEU A 262 8.52 -33.83 -8.48
N LEU A 263 7.90 -34.58 -9.39
CA LEU A 263 7.02 -34.01 -10.42
C LEU A 263 5.78 -33.34 -9.80
N ASP A 264 5.20 -33.93 -8.75
CA ASP A 264 4.07 -33.37 -8.02
C ASP A 264 4.48 -32.11 -7.22
N GLN A 265 5.68 -32.11 -6.61
CA GLN A 265 6.25 -30.91 -6.00
C GLN A 265 6.46 -29.78 -7.03
N LEU A 266 6.96 -30.09 -8.23
CA LEU A 266 7.15 -29.12 -9.31
C LEU A 266 5.80 -28.61 -9.87
N ARG A 267 4.79 -29.48 -10.01
CA ARG A 267 3.42 -29.06 -10.39
C ARG A 267 2.81 -28.15 -9.35
N ARG A 268 2.97 -28.45 -8.06
CA ARG A 268 2.45 -27.61 -6.99
C ARG A 268 3.15 -26.26 -6.92
N LEU A 269 4.47 -26.22 -7.12
CA LEU A 269 5.20 -24.97 -7.26
C LEU A 269 4.68 -24.16 -8.45
N ALA A 270 4.42 -24.80 -9.59
CA ALA A 270 3.85 -24.15 -10.77
C ALA A 270 2.42 -23.64 -10.52
N GLU A 271 1.57 -24.38 -9.79
CA GLU A 271 0.24 -23.93 -9.37
C GLU A 271 0.31 -22.71 -8.44
N ILE A 272 1.21 -22.73 -7.44
CA ILE A 272 1.43 -21.60 -6.53
C ILE A 272 1.92 -20.38 -7.32
N GLN A 273 2.88 -20.57 -8.24
CA GLN A 273 3.36 -19.51 -9.13
C GLN A 273 2.23 -18.97 -10.03
N ALA A 274 1.35 -19.82 -10.54
CA ALA A 274 0.22 -19.39 -11.36
C ALA A 274 -0.85 -18.63 -10.54
N ILE A 275 -1.10 -19.04 -9.30
CA ILE A 275 -1.97 -18.31 -8.36
C ILE A 275 -1.35 -16.96 -8.02
N GLN A 276 -0.04 -16.92 -7.71
CA GLN A 276 0.68 -15.69 -7.41
C GLN A 276 0.63 -14.73 -8.61
N ALA A 277 0.90 -15.22 -9.82
CA ALA A 277 0.80 -14.41 -11.03
C ALA A 277 -0.61 -13.83 -11.23
N ARG A 278 -1.67 -14.60 -10.95
CA ARG A 278 -3.06 -14.08 -11.01
C ARG A 278 -3.34 -13.02 -9.95
N ILE A 279 -2.81 -13.20 -8.74
CA ILE A 279 -2.91 -12.20 -7.66
C ILE A 279 -2.16 -10.93 -8.07
N ASP A 280 -0.96 -11.05 -8.65
CA ASP A 280 -0.14 -9.93 -9.09
C ASP A 280 -0.80 -9.17 -10.26
N LEU A 281 -1.41 -9.90 -11.21
CA LEU A 281 -2.24 -9.30 -12.28
C LEU A 281 -3.46 -8.56 -11.72
N ALA A 282 -4.14 -9.13 -10.72
CA ALA A 282 -5.27 -8.46 -10.07
C ALA A 282 -4.83 -7.22 -9.25
N ARG A 283 -3.64 -7.26 -8.65
CA ARG A 283 -3.03 -6.14 -7.92
C ARG A 283 -2.55 -5.03 -8.86
N ALA A 284 -2.10 -5.36 -10.07
CA ALA A 284 -1.68 -4.37 -11.06
C ALA A 284 -2.84 -3.43 -11.47
N ASP A 285 -4.08 -3.84 -11.29
CA ASP A 285 -5.27 -3.03 -11.53
C ASP A 285 -5.65 -2.12 -10.34
N ASP A 286 -5.05 -2.31 -9.15
CA ASP A 286 -5.29 -1.47 -8.00
C ASP A 286 -4.41 -0.19 -8.06
N PRO A 287 -5.00 1.01 -7.98
CA PRO A 287 -4.29 2.27 -8.24
C PRO A 287 -3.34 2.72 -7.11
N ILE A 288 -3.32 2.01 -5.99
CA ILE A 288 -2.58 2.37 -4.78
C ILE A 288 -1.70 1.17 -4.39
N PRO A 289 -0.37 1.36 -4.21
CA PRO A 289 0.53 0.28 -3.78
C PRO A 289 0.11 -0.29 -2.42
N PRO A 290 0.44 -1.55 -2.13
CA PRO A 290 0.17 -2.14 -0.81
C PRO A 290 1.02 -1.46 0.28
N LEU A 291 0.60 -1.55 1.53
CA LEU A 291 1.21 -0.84 2.66
C LEU A 291 2.54 -1.44 3.12
N ASP A 292 2.83 -2.70 2.78
CA ASP A 292 4.16 -3.28 2.96
C ASP A 292 5.22 -2.67 2.05
N GLU A 293 4.83 -1.98 0.97
CA GLU A 293 5.76 -1.21 0.14
C GLU A 293 6.07 0.19 0.72
N LEU A 294 5.37 0.63 1.76
CA LEU A 294 5.66 1.90 2.43
C LEU A 294 6.94 1.79 3.26
N GLN A 295 7.95 2.56 2.86
CA GLN A 295 9.27 2.58 3.45
C GLN A 295 9.63 3.99 3.91
N GLY A 296 10.35 4.09 5.02
CA GLY A 296 10.76 5.36 5.58
C GLY A 296 11.11 5.25 7.06
N LEU A 297 12.02 6.12 7.49
CA LEU A 297 12.34 6.24 8.90
C LEU A 297 11.38 7.22 9.58
N PHE A 298 11.13 7.01 10.86
CA PHE A 298 10.36 7.92 11.69
C PHE A 298 10.91 8.00 13.11
N ALA A 299 10.72 9.16 13.72
CA ALA A 299 10.82 9.37 15.16
C ALA A 299 9.40 9.62 15.70
N GLY A 300 9.10 9.17 16.90
CA GLY A 300 7.77 9.37 17.45
C GLY A 300 7.42 8.48 18.62
N ASN A 301 6.18 8.65 19.07
CA ASN A 301 5.61 7.90 20.18
C ASN A 301 4.33 7.20 19.73
N LEU A 302 4.14 5.98 20.23
CA LEU A 302 2.93 5.19 20.10
C LEU A 302 2.46 4.83 21.51
N GLN A 303 1.19 5.09 21.80
CA GLN A 303 0.58 4.80 23.09
C GLN A 303 -0.60 3.87 22.87
N LEU A 304 -0.51 2.66 23.40
CA LEU A 304 -1.54 1.64 23.32
C LEU A 304 -2.20 1.49 24.69
N ASP A 305 -3.51 1.64 24.76
CA ASP A 305 -4.31 1.37 25.95
C ASP A 305 -5.49 0.48 25.55
N GLY A 306 -5.82 -0.53 26.36
CA GLY A 306 -6.88 -1.45 25.99
C GLY A 306 -7.30 -2.46 27.04
N SER A 307 -8.36 -3.19 26.71
CA SER A 307 -8.95 -4.26 27.50
C SER A 307 -9.51 -5.33 26.58
N GLY A 308 -8.90 -6.52 26.57
CA GLY A 308 -9.30 -7.58 25.65
C GLY A 308 -9.06 -7.18 24.18
N SER A 309 -10.09 -7.24 23.34
CA SER A 309 -10.03 -6.82 21.92
C SER A 309 -10.24 -5.32 21.72
N ASP A 310 -10.76 -4.61 22.72
CA ASP A 310 -10.95 -3.17 22.64
C ASP A 310 -9.62 -2.48 22.95
N PHE A 311 -9.23 -1.54 22.09
CA PHE A 311 -7.99 -0.79 22.24
C PHE A 311 -8.12 0.61 21.66
N GLN A 312 -7.21 1.48 22.08
CA GLN A 312 -6.88 2.74 21.44
C GLN A 312 -5.37 2.81 21.29
N LEU A 313 -4.92 3.00 20.06
CA LEU A 313 -3.53 3.25 19.71
C LEU A 313 -3.40 4.71 19.27
N ASP A 314 -2.89 5.56 20.14
CA ASP A 314 -2.52 6.93 19.78
C ASP A 314 -1.12 6.93 19.16
N PHE A 315 -0.91 7.73 18.13
CA PHE A 315 0.37 7.87 17.45
C PHE A 315 0.69 9.33 17.17
N ASP A 316 1.97 9.68 17.30
CA ASP A 316 2.53 10.98 16.95
C ASP A 316 3.92 10.73 16.35
N LEU A 317 3.98 10.76 15.01
CA LEU A 317 5.11 10.33 14.21
C LEU A 317 5.61 11.48 13.33
N ALA A 318 6.92 11.68 13.33
CA ALA A 318 7.63 12.55 12.40
C ALA A 318 8.55 11.68 11.54
N GLY A 319 8.27 11.61 10.25
CA GLY A 319 9.01 10.84 9.27
C GLY A 319 9.75 11.71 8.28
N ALA A 320 10.77 11.15 7.65
CA ALA A 320 11.48 11.79 6.55
C ALA A 320 11.77 10.82 5.42
N ASN A 321 11.73 11.32 4.18
CA ASN A 321 12.02 10.58 2.95
C ASN A 321 11.21 9.29 2.81
N TRP A 322 9.90 9.37 3.08
CA TRP A 322 9.02 8.23 2.90
C TRP A 322 8.83 7.96 1.41
N GLN A 323 8.84 6.68 1.06
CA GLN A 323 8.58 6.18 -0.29
C GLN A 323 7.50 5.13 -0.22
N TRP A 324 6.53 5.18 -1.12
CA TRP A 324 5.45 4.22 -1.19
C TRP A 324 5.28 3.71 -2.61
N GLY A 325 5.65 2.45 -2.81
CA GLY A 325 5.84 1.90 -4.15
C GLY A 325 6.85 2.71 -4.97
N GLN A 326 6.63 2.78 -6.28
CA GLN A 326 7.54 3.46 -7.21
C GLN A 326 7.17 4.93 -7.49
N ASN A 327 5.96 5.34 -7.12
CA ASN A 327 5.34 6.56 -7.66
C ASN A 327 5.08 7.65 -6.62
N TYR A 328 5.24 7.36 -5.33
CA TYR A 328 4.88 8.28 -4.27
C TYR A 328 6.03 8.46 -3.30
N SER A 329 6.34 9.72 -3.01
CA SER A 329 7.38 10.08 -2.04
C SER A 329 7.00 11.35 -1.27
N ALA A 330 7.39 11.40 0.00
CA ALA A 330 7.26 12.58 0.85
C ALA A 330 8.58 12.84 1.57
N GLU A 331 9.13 14.03 1.44
CA GLU A 331 10.37 14.42 2.13
C GLU A 331 10.12 14.60 3.62
N ASP A 332 9.03 15.26 3.99
CA ASP A 332 8.60 15.49 5.36
C ASP A 332 7.23 14.86 5.61
N VAL A 333 7.12 14.06 6.67
CA VAL A 333 5.87 13.43 7.08
C VAL A 333 5.59 13.75 8.54
N ILE A 334 4.39 14.26 8.82
CA ILE A 334 3.86 14.38 10.18
C ILE A 334 2.58 13.58 10.20
N ALA A 335 2.51 12.55 11.04
CA ALA A 335 1.33 11.71 11.18
C ALA A 335 0.93 11.63 12.64
N LYS A 336 -0.23 12.20 12.97
CA LYS A 336 -0.77 12.18 14.32
C LYS A 336 -2.21 11.70 14.32
N GLY A 337 -2.61 10.96 15.33
CA GLY A 337 -3.97 10.45 15.39
C GLY A 337 -4.15 9.30 16.35
N SER A 338 -5.25 8.59 16.17
CA SER A 338 -5.59 7.43 16.96
C SER A 338 -6.25 6.34 16.12
N LEU A 339 -6.02 5.09 16.50
CA LEU A 339 -6.67 3.91 15.93
C LEU A 339 -7.42 3.19 17.04
N THR A 340 -8.72 3.02 16.84
CA THR A 340 -9.56 2.10 17.62
C THR A 340 -10.05 0.99 16.67
N PRO A 341 -10.63 -0.12 17.17
CA PRO A 341 -11.15 -1.17 16.31
C PRO A 341 -12.04 -0.63 15.17
N GLY A 342 -11.51 -0.71 13.95
CA GLY A 342 -12.21 -0.30 12.72
C GLY A 342 -12.32 1.20 12.45
N VAL A 343 -11.73 2.08 13.27
CA VAL A 343 -11.75 3.54 13.05
C VAL A 343 -10.36 4.15 13.23
N LEU A 344 -9.84 4.77 12.16
CA LEU A 344 -8.63 5.58 12.18
C LEU A 344 -9.02 7.06 12.21
N THR A 345 -8.60 7.77 13.25
CA THR A 345 -8.75 9.21 13.37
C THR A 345 -7.42 9.87 13.06
N LEU A 346 -7.42 10.81 12.12
CA LEU A 346 -6.27 11.60 11.73
C LEU A 346 -6.42 13.02 12.27
N GLU A 347 -5.53 13.40 13.18
CA GLU A 347 -5.17 14.81 13.36
C GLU A 347 -4.25 15.16 12.18
N PRO A 348 -4.37 16.34 11.54
CA PRO A 348 -3.86 16.59 10.20
C PRO A 348 -2.53 15.88 9.89
N VAL A 349 -2.60 14.79 9.12
CA VAL A 349 -1.44 14.09 8.60
C VAL A 349 -0.96 14.91 7.42
N ARG A 350 0.29 15.37 7.50
CA ARG A 350 0.90 16.22 6.51
C ARG A 350 2.01 15.46 5.80
N LEU A 351 1.93 15.42 4.48
CA LEU A 351 2.98 14.96 3.58
C LEU A 351 3.47 16.18 2.79
N ALA A 352 4.76 16.46 2.83
CA ALA A 352 5.34 17.60 2.12
C ALA A 352 6.62 17.23 1.38
N SER A 353 6.83 17.87 0.23
CA SER A 353 8.05 17.76 -0.56
C SER A 353 8.37 19.08 -1.25
N VAL A 354 9.65 19.38 -1.43
CA VAL A 354 10.11 20.48 -2.27
C VAL A 354 10.05 20.05 -3.74
N ILE A 355 9.40 20.86 -4.57
CA ILE A 355 9.30 20.62 -6.01
C ILE A 355 9.93 21.77 -6.79
N ALA A 356 10.55 21.41 -7.91
CA ALA A 356 11.03 22.37 -8.90
C ALA A 356 9.83 22.92 -9.69
N VAL A 357 9.75 24.25 -9.82
CA VAL A 357 8.69 24.94 -10.57
C VAL A 357 9.32 25.88 -11.59
N PRO A 358 8.89 25.85 -12.87
CA PRO A 358 9.30 26.86 -13.84
C PRO A 358 8.87 28.27 -13.37
N VAL A 359 9.76 29.28 -13.37
CA VAL A 359 9.43 30.64 -12.87
C VAL A 359 8.18 31.29 -13.47
N SER A 360 7.73 30.84 -14.65
CA SER A 360 6.48 31.30 -15.27
C SER A 360 5.20 30.94 -14.49
N GLN A 361 5.27 30.01 -13.53
CA GLN A 361 4.13 29.55 -12.71
C GLN A 361 4.14 30.12 -11.28
N VAL A 362 5.18 30.87 -10.88
CA VAL A 362 5.20 31.55 -9.58
C VAL A 362 4.38 32.85 -9.69
N PRO A 363 3.38 33.11 -8.83
CA PRO A 363 2.68 34.38 -8.83
C PRO A 363 3.70 35.50 -8.56
N MET A 364 4.07 36.27 -9.58
CA MET A 364 4.94 37.44 -9.39
C MET A 364 4.16 38.46 -8.55
N THR A 365 4.49 38.60 -7.27
CA THR A 365 4.17 39.82 -6.55
C THR A 365 4.88 40.97 -7.28
N PRO A 366 4.19 42.03 -7.70
CA PRO A 366 4.85 43.13 -8.38
C PRO A 366 5.94 43.70 -7.46
N PRO A 367 7.15 43.98 -7.97
CA PRO A 367 8.18 44.61 -7.16
C PRO A 367 7.65 45.94 -6.61
N PRO A 368 8.02 46.32 -5.37
CA PRO A 368 7.63 47.60 -4.82
C PRO A 368 8.08 48.71 -5.75
N VAL A 369 7.15 49.59 -6.12
CA VAL A 369 7.44 50.79 -6.91
C VAL A 369 8.53 51.59 -6.17
N PRO A 370 9.70 51.85 -6.78
CA PRO A 370 10.72 52.67 -6.14
C PRO A 370 10.21 54.10 -6.02
N ASN A 371 9.84 54.50 -4.81
CA ASN A 371 9.59 55.90 -4.49
C ASN A 371 10.92 56.58 -4.18
N THR A 372 11.69 56.92 -5.21
CA THR A 372 12.56 58.11 -5.22
C THR A 372 13.13 58.34 -6.62
N VAL A 373 12.98 59.56 -7.11
CA VAL A 373 13.71 60.09 -8.27
C VAL A 373 15.08 60.52 -7.74
N SER A 374 16.07 59.62 -7.73
CA SER A 374 17.50 59.94 -7.64
C SER A 374 18.33 58.66 -7.78
N ASP A 375 18.63 58.26 -9.01
CA ASP A 375 20.01 58.10 -9.49
C ASP A 375 19.98 57.50 -10.89
N VAL A 376 20.19 58.38 -11.88
CA VAL A 376 20.65 57.99 -13.21
C VAL A 376 22.17 57.89 -13.09
N ILE A 377 22.71 56.66 -13.13
CA ILE A 377 24.11 56.44 -13.45
C ILE A 377 24.18 55.40 -14.57
N GLU A 378 24.79 55.85 -15.65
CA GLU A 378 25.11 55.10 -16.86
C GLU A 378 25.98 53.87 -16.56
N ALA A 379 25.70 52.77 -17.26
CA ALA A 379 26.68 51.72 -17.51
C ALA A 379 26.46 51.17 -18.94
N ASP A 380 27.35 51.58 -19.83
CA ASP A 380 27.73 50.89 -21.05
C ASP A 380 28.27 49.48 -20.73
N GLY A 381 28.02 48.52 -21.61
CA GLY A 381 28.58 47.17 -21.47
C GLY A 381 27.83 46.10 -22.24
N SER A 382 28.22 45.92 -23.50
CA SER A 382 27.96 44.73 -24.31
C SER A 382 28.16 43.42 -23.52
N GLY A 383 27.07 42.70 -23.27
CA GLY A 383 27.07 41.31 -22.79
C GLY A 383 26.14 40.50 -23.68
N ALA A 384 26.71 39.57 -24.44
CA ALA A 384 25.94 38.59 -25.20
C ALA A 384 24.98 37.85 -24.27
N ALA A 385 23.68 37.88 -24.57
CA ALA A 385 22.70 37.04 -23.90
C ALA A 385 23.02 35.57 -24.21
N SER A 386 23.55 34.85 -23.22
CA SER A 386 23.53 33.38 -23.25
C SER A 386 22.08 32.92 -23.34
N PRO A 387 21.75 31.94 -24.20
CA PRO A 387 20.41 31.39 -24.24
C PRO A 387 20.15 30.56 -22.98
N ASP A 388 18.96 30.72 -22.43
CA ASP A 388 18.26 29.71 -21.64
C ASP A 388 18.92 29.28 -20.32
N GLN A 389 18.84 30.14 -19.30
CA GLN A 389 18.68 29.65 -17.93
C GLN A 389 17.21 29.84 -17.56
N THR A 390 16.40 28.81 -17.77
CA THR A 390 15.13 28.64 -17.09
C THR A 390 15.42 28.74 -15.59
N GLN A 391 15.14 29.89 -15.00
CA GLN A 391 15.19 30.03 -13.55
C GLN A 391 14.15 29.06 -13.00
N VAL A 392 14.58 28.09 -12.20
CA VAL A 392 13.68 27.16 -11.52
C VAL A 392 13.44 27.75 -10.14
N GLY A 393 12.18 28.08 -9.84
CA GLY A 393 11.75 28.41 -8.49
C GLY A 393 11.46 27.14 -7.70
N ASN A 394 11.43 27.23 -6.37
CA ASN A 394 11.03 26.12 -5.51
C ASN A 394 9.62 26.38 -4.97
N ALA A 395 8.74 25.38 -5.05
CA ALA A 395 7.47 25.38 -4.33
C ALA A 395 7.42 24.20 -3.35
N ILE A 396 6.50 24.28 -2.38
CA ILE A 396 6.23 23.19 -1.47
C ILE A 396 4.93 22.53 -1.92
N ALA A 397 5.04 21.26 -2.30
CA ALA A 397 3.94 20.35 -2.50
C ALA A 397 3.44 19.87 -1.13
N VAL A 398 2.13 19.93 -0.87
CA VAL A 398 1.55 19.54 0.42
C VAL A 398 0.28 18.73 0.22
N ILE A 399 0.16 17.63 0.96
CA ILE A 399 -1.09 16.90 1.17
C ILE A 399 -1.39 16.90 2.67
N ASP A 400 -2.52 17.48 3.05
CA ASP A 400 -3.05 17.43 4.42
C ASP A 400 -4.28 16.52 4.46
N LEU A 401 -4.29 15.54 5.37
CA LEU A 401 -5.39 14.60 5.58
C LEU A 401 -5.89 14.71 7.03
N ALA A 402 -7.17 15.00 7.24
CA ALA A 402 -7.74 15.14 8.59
C ALA A 402 -9.16 14.60 8.67
N GLY A 403 -9.52 13.99 9.81
CA GLY A 403 -10.84 13.39 10.03
C GLY A 403 -10.76 11.88 10.27
N GLN A 404 -11.87 11.18 10.09
CA GLN A 404 -11.99 9.77 10.43
C GLN A 404 -12.17 8.90 9.18
N LEU A 405 -11.47 7.78 9.16
CA LEU A 405 -11.63 6.70 8.20
C LEU A 405 -12.20 5.48 8.92
N VAL A 406 -13.37 5.03 8.47
CA VAL A 406 -14.06 3.87 9.02
C VAL A 406 -13.84 2.70 8.09
N PHE A 407 -13.16 1.67 8.58
CA PHE A 407 -12.87 0.50 7.78
C PHE A 407 -13.99 -0.55 7.80
N GLY A 408 -14.86 -0.56 8.81
CA GLY A 408 -15.94 -1.55 8.92
C GLY A 408 -16.83 -1.63 7.67
N ARG A 409 -17.08 -2.85 7.16
CA ARG A 409 -17.96 -3.07 5.99
C ARG A 409 -19.44 -3.10 6.36
N ASN A 410 -19.77 -3.61 7.55
CA ASN A 410 -21.13 -3.75 8.08
C ASN A 410 -21.29 -2.92 9.37
N THR A 411 -21.14 -1.61 9.25
CA THR A 411 -21.20 -0.67 10.38
C THR A 411 -22.11 0.51 10.04
N GLU A 412 -22.72 1.08 11.08
CA GLU A 412 -23.45 2.35 10.98
C GLU A 412 -22.51 3.55 10.99
N LEU A 413 -21.24 3.36 11.36
CA LEU A 413 -20.22 4.40 11.34
C LEU A 413 -19.84 4.76 9.90
N THR A 414 -19.60 6.04 9.65
CA THR A 414 -19.19 6.54 8.34
C THR A 414 -17.93 7.37 8.46
N SER A 415 -17.08 7.28 7.44
CA SER A 415 -15.89 8.13 7.31
C SER A 415 -16.28 9.61 7.14
N ASN A 416 -15.34 10.51 7.45
CA ASN A 416 -15.41 11.94 7.16
C ASN A 416 -14.01 12.53 6.91
N LEU A 417 -13.18 11.80 6.17
CA LEU A 417 -11.81 12.18 5.89
C LEU A 417 -11.78 13.34 4.89
N GLN A 418 -11.14 14.44 5.25
CA GLN A 418 -10.89 15.59 4.41
C GLN A 418 -9.46 15.55 3.89
N ALA A 419 -9.28 15.85 2.61
CA ALA A 419 -7.99 15.98 1.96
C ALA A 419 -7.86 17.39 1.37
N THR A 420 -6.73 18.06 1.64
CA THR A 420 -6.32 19.29 0.97
C THR A 420 -5.00 19.05 0.28
N VAL A 421 -4.94 19.38 -1.01
CA VAL A 421 -3.80 19.14 -1.89
C VAL A 421 -3.36 20.49 -2.45
N GLN A 422 -2.08 20.81 -2.34
CA GLN A 422 -1.49 22.05 -2.83
C GLN A 422 -0.24 21.76 -3.65
N ASN A 423 -0.17 22.34 -4.84
CA ASN A 423 0.98 22.27 -5.73
C ASN A 423 1.47 20.83 -6.00
N ILE A 424 0.59 19.84 -6.13
CA ILE A 424 1.01 18.48 -6.48
C ILE A 424 1.14 18.37 -7.99
N ASP A 425 2.27 17.85 -8.46
CA ASP A 425 2.46 17.51 -9.86
C ASP A 425 1.37 16.54 -10.33
N ALA A 426 0.62 16.93 -11.36
CA ALA A 426 -0.44 16.12 -11.96
C ALA A 426 0.04 14.74 -12.42
N ALA A 427 1.32 14.60 -12.82
CA ALA A 427 1.91 13.33 -13.21
C ALA A 427 1.90 12.31 -12.05
N THR A 428 2.07 12.77 -10.81
CA THR A 428 1.97 11.92 -9.60
C THR A 428 0.56 11.33 -9.43
N LEU A 429 -0.47 12.07 -9.87
CA LEU A 429 -1.88 11.67 -9.76
C LEU A 429 -2.35 10.83 -10.95
N ALA A 430 -1.69 10.91 -12.10
CA ALA A 430 -2.08 10.21 -13.32
C ALA A 430 -2.18 8.69 -13.12
N ASN A 431 -1.25 8.12 -12.33
CA ASN A 431 -1.19 6.69 -12.00
C ASN A 431 -2.44 6.16 -11.29
N ILE A 432 -3.18 7.02 -10.58
CA ILE A 432 -4.39 6.63 -9.85
C ILE A 432 -5.56 6.38 -10.82
N SER A 433 -5.53 7.00 -12.00
CA SER A 433 -6.69 7.06 -12.91
C SER A 433 -6.57 6.19 -14.17
N GLN A 434 -5.38 5.61 -14.46
CA GLN A 434 -5.08 4.85 -15.68
C GLN A 434 -5.52 5.56 -16.99
N LEU A 435 -5.66 6.88 -16.98
CA LEU A 435 -6.09 7.65 -18.14
C LEU A 435 -4.90 7.82 -19.11
N PRO A 436 -5.09 7.66 -20.44
CA PRO A 436 -4.06 7.91 -21.44
C PRO A 436 -3.89 9.42 -21.71
N LEU A 437 -3.74 10.21 -20.64
CA LEU A 437 -3.54 11.65 -20.67
C LEU A 437 -2.22 11.96 -19.97
N ASN A 438 -1.30 12.59 -20.68
CA ASN A 438 -0.14 13.20 -20.08
C ASN A 438 -0.51 14.60 -19.61
N ILE A 439 -0.51 14.84 -18.31
CA ILE A 439 -0.84 16.14 -17.72
C ILE A 439 0.44 16.64 -17.03
N ASP A 440 0.97 17.75 -17.53
CA ASP A 440 2.09 18.46 -16.92
C ASP A 440 1.57 19.79 -16.34
N GLY A 441 1.61 19.89 -15.01
CA GLY A 441 1.14 21.07 -14.29
C GLY A 441 0.86 20.79 -12.82
N LEU A 442 0.68 21.87 -12.06
CA LEU A 442 0.45 21.80 -10.61
C LEU A 442 -1.04 21.77 -10.28
N VAL A 443 -1.46 20.75 -9.53
CA VAL A 443 -2.82 20.51 -9.08
C VAL A 443 -3.02 21.05 -7.66
N ASN A 444 -4.11 21.78 -7.49
CA ASN A 444 -4.67 22.12 -6.19
C ASN A 444 -6.03 21.44 -6.07
N ALA A 445 -6.29 20.75 -4.97
CA ALA A 445 -7.56 20.03 -4.79
C ALA A 445 -8.04 20.04 -3.34
N ARG A 446 -9.35 19.88 -3.17
CA ARG A 446 -9.97 19.56 -1.89
C ARG A 446 -10.98 18.45 -2.08
N ALA A 447 -10.98 17.48 -1.19
CA ALA A 447 -11.93 16.38 -1.24
C ALA A 447 -12.40 15.97 0.16
N THR A 448 -13.56 15.34 0.24
CA THR A 448 -14.10 14.72 1.44
C THR A 448 -14.58 13.32 1.09
N LEU A 449 -14.04 12.34 1.80
CA LEU A 449 -14.43 10.94 1.75
C LEU A 449 -15.37 10.64 2.93
N SER A 450 -16.57 10.18 2.62
CA SER A 450 -17.59 9.74 3.55
C SER A 450 -18.14 8.35 3.22
N GLY A 451 -19.09 7.87 4.01
CA GLY A 451 -19.65 6.52 3.87
C GLY A 451 -18.73 5.43 4.45
N THR A 452 -19.01 4.18 4.11
CA THR A 452 -18.23 3.01 4.54
C THR A 452 -17.25 2.60 3.45
N LEU A 453 -16.23 1.79 3.78
CA LEU A 453 -15.33 1.23 2.77
C LEU A 453 -16.06 0.37 1.72
N ALA A 454 -17.24 -0.18 2.07
CA ALA A 454 -18.07 -0.97 1.16
C ALA A 454 -18.85 -0.12 0.13
N ASN A 455 -19.20 1.13 0.48
CA ASN A 455 -19.83 2.13 -0.40
C ASN A 455 -19.29 3.53 -0.08
N PRO A 456 -18.05 3.83 -0.50
CA PRO A 456 -17.44 5.13 -0.25
C PRO A 456 -18.14 6.21 -1.07
N GLN A 457 -18.23 7.40 -0.48
CA GLN A 457 -18.72 8.60 -1.11
C GLN A 457 -17.61 9.63 -1.12
N LEU A 458 -17.17 10.08 -2.29
CA LEU A 458 -16.11 11.06 -2.42
C LEU A 458 -16.65 12.29 -3.14
N ARG A 459 -16.53 13.47 -2.53
CA ARG A 459 -16.88 14.74 -3.17
C ARG A 459 -15.70 15.70 -3.13
N GLY A 460 -15.51 16.50 -4.16
CA GLY A 460 -14.40 17.44 -4.15
C GLY A 460 -14.33 18.33 -5.38
N SER A 461 -13.27 19.13 -5.39
CA SER A 461 -12.88 19.96 -6.52
C SER A 461 -11.38 19.92 -6.73
N ALA A 462 -10.98 20.13 -7.97
CA ALA A 462 -9.58 20.27 -8.37
C ALA A 462 -9.44 21.44 -9.34
N ALA A 463 -8.29 22.10 -9.31
CA ALA A 463 -7.93 23.17 -10.21
C ALA A 463 -6.46 23.03 -10.61
N ILE A 464 -6.20 23.27 -11.89
CA ILE A 464 -4.87 23.36 -12.48
C ILE A 464 -4.78 24.72 -13.16
N ALA A 465 -3.68 25.42 -12.93
CA ALA A 465 -3.36 26.67 -13.59
C ALA A 465 -2.11 26.48 -14.46
N THR A 466 -2.14 26.99 -15.68
CA THR A 466 -1.03 26.97 -16.64
C THR A 466 -0.37 25.59 -16.76
N ALA A 467 -0.95 24.74 -17.60
CA ALA A 467 -0.53 23.35 -17.75
C ALA A 467 -0.49 22.94 -19.23
N THR A 468 0.01 21.74 -19.49
CA THR A 468 -0.17 21.07 -20.78
C THR A 468 -0.90 19.74 -20.59
N ILE A 469 -1.79 19.42 -21.52
CA ILE A 469 -2.43 18.10 -21.59
C ILE A 469 -2.13 17.53 -22.98
N ASN A 470 -1.40 16.42 -23.06
CA ASN A 470 -0.92 15.83 -24.31
C ASN A 470 -0.27 16.90 -25.22
N ASP A 471 0.67 17.67 -24.68
CA ASP A 471 1.37 18.79 -25.32
C ASP A 471 0.48 19.99 -25.72
N THR A 472 -0.83 19.94 -25.45
CA THR A 472 -1.74 21.05 -25.72
C THR A 472 -1.73 22.01 -24.52
N PRO A 473 -1.28 23.26 -24.69
CA PRO A 473 -1.24 24.22 -23.60
C PRO A 473 -2.65 24.65 -23.20
N ILE A 474 -2.88 24.73 -21.89
CA ILE A 474 -4.12 25.20 -21.28
C ILE A 474 -3.80 26.31 -20.28
N GLN A 475 -4.69 27.30 -20.19
CA GLN A 475 -4.60 28.36 -19.18
C GLN A 475 -5.06 27.86 -17.82
N SER A 476 -6.20 27.15 -17.81
CA SER A 476 -6.72 26.55 -16.58
C SER A 476 -7.61 25.36 -16.87
N ALA A 477 -7.71 24.47 -15.90
CA ALA A 477 -8.71 23.44 -15.85
C ALA A 477 -9.32 23.40 -14.45
N THR A 478 -10.64 23.39 -14.35
CA THR A 478 -11.35 23.17 -13.09
C THR A 478 -12.19 21.91 -13.19
N ALA A 479 -12.36 21.22 -12.07
CA ALA A 479 -13.17 20.03 -11.97
C ALA A 479 -13.92 20.02 -10.63
N GLN A 480 -15.18 19.60 -10.68
CA GLN A 480 -15.98 19.21 -9.52
C GLN A 480 -16.39 17.76 -9.71
N PHE A 481 -16.21 16.94 -8.67
CA PHE A 481 -16.54 15.53 -8.74
C PHE A 481 -17.36 15.06 -7.56
N LEU A 482 -18.24 14.10 -7.83
CA LEU A 482 -19.03 13.35 -6.86
C LEU A 482 -19.02 11.87 -7.26
N TYR A 483 -18.35 11.06 -6.46
CA TYR A 483 -18.37 9.62 -6.57
C TYR A 483 -19.25 9.03 -5.48
N GLN A 484 -20.30 8.30 -5.87
CA GLN A 484 -21.20 7.60 -4.94
C GLN A 484 -21.83 6.42 -5.66
N ASN A 485 -22.10 5.33 -4.93
CA ASN A 485 -22.73 4.12 -5.50
C ASN A 485 -21.98 3.58 -6.74
N ALA A 486 -20.64 3.56 -6.66
CA ALA A 486 -19.76 3.15 -7.77
C ALA A 486 -19.93 3.96 -9.07
N ARG A 487 -20.35 5.22 -8.98
CA ARG A 487 -20.48 6.13 -10.13
C ARG A 487 -19.81 7.47 -9.86
N LEU A 488 -18.87 7.84 -10.74
CA LEU A 488 -18.25 9.15 -10.79
C LEU A 488 -19.14 10.11 -11.61
N ASN A 489 -19.54 11.21 -11.00
CA ASN A 489 -20.07 12.38 -11.69
C ASN A 489 -18.97 13.44 -11.72
N LEU A 490 -18.65 13.96 -12.89
CA LEU A 490 -17.59 14.95 -13.12
C LEU A 490 -18.16 16.11 -13.92
N SER A 491 -17.92 17.33 -13.45
CA SER A 491 -18.15 18.56 -14.21
C SER A 491 -16.82 19.28 -14.32
N SER A 492 -16.36 19.57 -15.53
CA SER A 492 -15.07 20.18 -15.77
C SER A 492 -15.14 21.26 -16.84
N GLU A 493 -14.30 22.28 -16.67
CA GLU A 493 -14.13 23.39 -17.59
C GLU A 493 -12.64 23.55 -17.88
N LEU A 494 -12.27 23.51 -19.15
CA LEU A 494 -10.90 23.71 -19.61
C LEU A 494 -10.86 24.99 -20.45
N VAL A 495 -9.87 25.84 -20.19
CA VAL A 495 -9.68 27.12 -20.89
C VAL A 495 -8.36 27.08 -21.63
N ALA A 496 -8.38 27.37 -22.93
CA ALA A 496 -7.19 27.47 -23.78
C ALA A 496 -6.35 28.70 -23.42
N SER A 497 -5.07 28.73 -23.79
CA SER A 497 -4.18 29.86 -23.48
C SER A 497 -4.55 31.18 -24.18
N THR A 498 -5.34 31.13 -25.27
CA THR A 498 -5.82 32.30 -26.03
C THR A 498 -7.02 31.92 -26.92
N PRO A 499 -8.08 32.74 -27.05
CA PRO A 499 -8.94 33.40 -26.06
C PRO A 499 -10.14 32.54 -25.54
N ASP A 500 -10.94 33.16 -24.67
CA ASP A 500 -11.73 32.65 -23.53
C ASP A 500 -13.02 31.82 -23.81
N HIS A 501 -13.02 30.91 -24.78
CA HIS A 501 -14.13 29.95 -24.91
C HIS A 501 -13.76 28.60 -24.28
N PRO A 502 -14.42 28.20 -23.16
CA PRO A 502 -14.07 26.98 -22.48
C PRO A 502 -14.59 25.75 -23.22
N LEU A 503 -13.84 24.65 -23.12
CA LEU A 503 -14.39 23.32 -23.31
C LEU A 503 -15.06 22.90 -22.01
N THR A 504 -16.36 22.61 -22.07
CA THR A 504 -17.11 22.06 -20.94
C THR A 504 -17.31 20.56 -21.09
N LEU A 505 -17.06 19.82 -20.02
CA LEU A 505 -17.19 18.37 -19.93
C LEU A 505 -18.10 18.03 -18.76
N GLN A 506 -19.16 17.27 -19.02
CA GLN A 506 -20.00 16.66 -17.99
C GLN A 506 -20.00 15.16 -18.19
N ALA A 507 -19.57 14.40 -17.19
CA ALA A 507 -19.43 12.95 -17.31
C ALA A 507 -20.08 12.20 -16.15
N GLN A 508 -20.70 11.06 -16.45
CA GLN A 508 -21.19 10.06 -15.52
C GLN A 508 -20.60 8.71 -15.89
N ILE A 509 -19.67 8.21 -15.07
CA ILE A 509 -18.86 7.04 -15.37
C ILE A 509 -19.03 5.99 -14.26
N PRO A 510 -19.58 4.80 -14.56
CA PRO A 510 -19.64 3.71 -13.59
C PRO A 510 -18.25 3.08 -13.45
N ARG A 511 -17.75 3.01 -12.22
CA ARG A 511 -16.48 2.36 -11.87
C ARG A 511 -16.62 1.80 -10.45
N ALA A 512 -16.47 0.49 -10.30
CA ALA A 512 -16.34 -0.16 -8.99
C ALA A 512 -14.88 -0.57 -8.78
N PHE A 513 -14.36 -0.38 -7.56
CA PHE A 513 -13.04 -0.86 -7.15
C PHE A 513 -13.15 -2.22 -6.45
N SER A 514 -12.08 -3.01 -6.49
CA SER A 514 -12.03 -4.39 -5.97
C SER A 514 -12.44 -4.52 -4.50
N PHE A 515 -12.15 -3.51 -3.69
CA PHE A 515 -12.48 -3.47 -2.25
C PHE A 515 -13.97 -3.14 -1.96
N MET A 516 -14.73 -2.68 -2.96
CA MET A 516 -16.12 -2.26 -2.78
C MET A 516 -17.10 -3.44 -2.85
N SER A 517 -18.19 -3.36 -2.07
CA SER A 517 -19.31 -4.30 -2.19
C SER A 517 -20.41 -3.78 -3.12
N VAL A 518 -20.58 -2.46 -3.19
CA VAL A 518 -21.58 -1.82 -4.04
C VAL A 518 -21.16 -1.93 -5.51
N LYS A 519 -22.14 -2.22 -6.38
CA LYS A 519 -21.98 -2.23 -7.83
C LYS A 519 -22.75 -1.07 -8.44
N PRO A 520 -22.33 -0.54 -9.60
CA PRO A 520 -23.11 0.47 -10.30
C PRO A 520 -24.45 -0.13 -10.73
N GLU A 521 -25.51 0.67 -10.71
CA GLU A 521 -26.84 0.26 -11.17
C GLU A 521 -26.88 -0.07 -12.68
N SER A 522 -25.92 0.44 -13.44
CA SER A 522 -25.81 0.27 -14.89
C SER A 522 -24.38 0.55 -15.35
N ASP A 523 -23.91 -0.19 -16.37
CA ASP A 523 -22.62 0.03 -17.03
C ASP A 523 -22.65 1.18 -18.05
N GLN A 524 -23.80 1.85 -18.18
CA GLN A 524 -23.97 2.97 -19.10
C GLN A 524 -23.18 4.20 -18.66
N ILE A 525 -22.47 4.81 -19.62
CA ILE A 525 -21.81 6.09 -19.49
C ILE A 525 -22.70 7.20 -20.06
N ALA A 526 -22.50 8.42 -19.58
CA ALA A 526 -23.05 9.62 -20.21
C ALA A 526 -22.00 10.73 -20.13
N VAL A 527 -21.46 11.14 -21.28
CA VAL A 527 -20.47 12.23 -21.35
C VAL A 527 -20.93 13.27 -22.36
N ASN A 528 -21.06 14.52 -21.93
CA ASN A 528 -21.41 15.65 -22.78
C ASN A 528 -20.19 16.56 -22.89
N ILE A 529 -19.80 16.88 -24.12
CA ILE A 529 -18.69 17.80 -24.42
C ILE A 529 -19.27 18.94 -25.26
N ASN A 530 -19.06 20.18 -24.82
CA ASN A 530 -19.42 21.37 -25.59
C ASN A 530 -18.23 22.29 -25.68
N VAL A 531 -17.98 22.78 -26.88
CA VAL A 531 -16.87 23.68 -27.16
C VAL A 531 -17.21 24.54 -28.37
N GLU A 532 -16.79 25.80 -28.32
CA GLU A 532 -17.04 26.80 -29.35
C GLU A 532 -15.76 27.56 -29.67
N ASP A 533 -15.67 28.04 -30.90
CA ASP A 533 -14.64 28.96 -31.40
C ASP A 533 -13.22 28.53 -31.02
N GLU A 534 -12.43 29.39 -30.36
CA GLU A 534 -11.03 29.09 -30.07
C GLU A 534 -10.84 27.98 -29.04
N GLY A 535 -11.89 27.66 -28.27
CA GLY A 535 -11.94 26.48 -27.40
C GLY A 535 -11.77 25.18 -28.17
N LEU A 536 -12.09 25.14 -29.48
CA LEU A 536 -11.92 23.95 -30.33
C LEU A 536 -10.46 23.49 -30.41
N SER A 537 -9.49 24.37 -30.13
CA SER A 537 -8.09 23.99 -29.97
C SER A 537 -7.87 22.93 -28.89
N LEU A 538 -8.73 22.89 -27.86
CA LEU A 538 -8.67 21.91 -26.77
C LEU A 538 -9.08 20.50 -27.24
N LEU A 539 -9.79 20.35 -28.36
CA LEU A 539 -10.09 19.03 -28.92
C LEU A 539 -8.82 18.33 -29.44
N ASN A 540 -7.75 19.08 -29.70
CA ASN A 540 -6.46 18.55 -30.12
C ASN A 540 -5.81 17.65 -29.04
N ILE A 541 -6.26 17.74 -27.78
CA ILE A 541 -5.87 16.86 -26.67
C ILE A 541 -6.19 15.39 -26.99
N PHE A 542 -7.32 15.14 -27.64
CA PHE A 542 -7.84 13.78 -27.88
C PHE A 542 -7.38 13.20 -29.21
N THR A 543 -7.15 14.05 -30.22
CA THR A 543 -6.67 13.60 -31.54
C THR A 543 -5.96 14.73 -32.29
N GLN A 544 -4.88 14.38 -32.97
CA GLN A 544 -4.15 15.28 -33.87
C GLN A 544 -4.30 14.88 -35.35
N GLN A 545 -5.21 13.97 -35.68
CA GLN A 545 -5.45 13.60 -37.10
C GLN A 545 -5.95 14.80 -37.91
N VAL A 546 -6.82 15.59 -37.27
CA VAL A 546 -7.28 16.90 -37.70
C VAL A 546 -7.15 17.83 -36.49
N ALA A 547 -6.32 18.86 -36.61
CA ALA A 547 -6.04 19.81 -35.55
C ALA A 547 -6.60 21.19 -35.88
N TRP A 548 -7.31 21.78 -34.93
CA TRP A 548 -7.81 23.15 -35.03
C TRP A 548 -6.67 24.16 -34.82
N GLN A 549 -6.57 25.17 -35.69
CA GLN A 549 -5.62 26.29 -35.53
C GLN A 549 -6.34 27.59 -35.17
N SER A 550 -7.40 27.96 -35.90
CA SER A 550 -8.16 29.19 -35.66
C SER A 550 -9.49 29.20 -36.44
N GLY A 551 -10.36 30.18 -36.17
CA GLY A 551 -11.62 30.40 -36.87
C GLY A 551 -12.83 30.40 -35.94
N LYS A 552 -14.02 30.14 -36.50
CA LYS A 552 -15.26 30.00 -35.72
C LYS A 552 -15.85 28.62 -35.88
N GLY A 553 -16.47 28.13 -34.82
CA GLY A 553 -17.08 26.81 -34.88
C GLY A 553 -17.78 26.40 -33.60
N ARG A 554 -18.43 25.26 -33.66
CA ARG A 554 -19.12 24.65 -32.53
C ARG A 554 -19.07 23.15 -32.66
N VAL A 555 -18.77 22.47 -31.56
CA VAL A 555 -18.87 21.02 -31.43
C VAL A 555 -19.66 20.70 -30.18
N ASN A 556 -20.73 19.91 -30.36
CA ASN A 556 -21.52 19.32 -29.28
C ASN A 556 -21.49 17.81 -29.45
N LEU A 557 -20.99 17.09 -28.44
CA LEU A 557 -20.91 15.63 -28.44
C LEU A 557 -21.60 15.09 -27.19
N ASN A 558 -22.39 14.04 -27.40
CA ASN A 558 -23.00 13.21 -26.38
C ASN A 558 -22.48 11.79 -26.58
N ILE A 559 -21.84 11.23 -25.55
CA ILE A 559 -21.21 9.92 -25.59
C ILE A 559 -21.93 9.03 -24.59
N GLY A 560 -22.60 8.00 -25.10
CA GLY A 560 -23.35 7.00 -24.34
C GLY A 560 -22.74 5.60 -24.49
N GLY A 561 -23.57 4.58 -24.29
CA GLY A 561 -23.14 3.18 -24.36
C GLY A 561 -22.33 2.77 -23.13
N THR A 562 -21.31 1.93 -23.30
CA THR A 562 -20.47 1.45 -22.19
C THR A 562 -19.02 1.87 -22.38
N LEU A 563 -18.20 1.86 -21.33
CA LEU A 563 -16.75 2.11 -21.45
C LEU A 563 -16.05 1.20 -22.49
N LYS A 564 -16.57 -0.02 -22.70
CA LYS A 564 -16.03 -0.98 -23.68
C LYS A 564 -16.55 -0.77 -25.11
N LYS A 565 -17.72 -0.13 -25.25
CA LYS A 565 -18.42 0.13 -26.51
C LYS A 565 -19.11 1.49 -26.40
N PRO A 566 -18.36 2.59 -26.54
CA PRO A 566 -18.94 3.93 -26.49
C PRO A 566 -19.75 4.21 -27.77
N GLU A 567 -20.84 4.95 -27.62
CA GLU A 567 -21.68 5.40 -28.74
C GLU A 567 -21.65 6.92 -28.79
N ILE A 568 -21.21 7.51 -29.90
CA ILE A 568 -20.99 8.96 -30.01
C ILE A 568 -22.07 9.58 -30.91
N ALA A 569 -22.77 10.59 -30.41
CA ALA A 569 -23.75 11.36 -31.17
C ALA A 569 -23.50 12.86 -31.01
N GLY A 570 -23.78 13.67 -32.03
CA GLY A 570 -23.48 15.10 -31.91
C GLY A 570 -23.42 15.85 -33.23
N THR A 571 -22.97 17.10 -33.19
CA THR A 571 -22.80 17.94 -34.37
C THR A 571 -21.50 18.74 -34.30
N ALA A 572 -20.96 19.04 -35.48
CA ALA A 572 -19.86 19.97 -35.66
C ALA A 572 -20.21 20.96 -36.78
N THR A 573 -19.98 22.24 -36.55
CA THR A 573 -20.09 23.30 -37.57
C THR A 573 -18.85 24.15 -37.56
N LEU A 574 -18.32 24.46 -38.74
CA LEU A 574 -17.11 25.24 -38.94
C LEU A 574 -17.42 26.41 -39.86
N ASP A 575 -16.87 27.59 -39.55
CA ASP A 575 -16.97 28.78 -40.37
C ASP A 575 -15.63 29.53 -40.41
N GLN A 576 -15.12 29.73 -41.63
CA GLN A 576 -13.82 30.37 -41.90
C GLN A 576 -12.67 29.79 -41.06
N ALA A 577 -12.69 28.48 -40.83
CA ALA A 577 -11.71 27.80 -39.99
C ALA A 577 -10.38 27.55 -40.71
N VAL A 578 -9.32 27.41 -39.92
CA VAL A 578 -8.02 26.93 -40.34
C VAL A 578 -7.75 25.60 -39.64
N LEU A 579 -7.60 24.54 -40.44
CA LEU A 579 -7.39 23.18 -39.96
C LEU A 579 -6.09 22.62 -40.50
N SER A 580 -5.30 21.99 -39.65
CA SER A 580 -4.20 21.14 -40.07
C SER A 580 -4.66 19.68 -40.09
N ALA A 581 -4.26 18.91 -41.09
CA ALA A 581 -4.55 17.47 -41.15
C ALA A 581 -3.27 16.72 -41.48
N LYS A 582 -2.99 15.61 -40.78
CA LYS A 582 -1.72 14.86 -40.95
C LYS A 582 -1.45 14.38 -42.39
N ILE A 583 -2.51 14.17 -43.16
CA ILE A 583 -2.41 13.72 -44.56
C ILE A 583 -2.10 14.87 -45.54
N LEU A 584 -2.21 16.13 -45.10
CA LEU A 584 -1.98 17.31 -45.93
C LEU A 584 -0.67 18.00 -45.53
N PRO A 585 0.17 18.41 -46.49
CA PRO A 585 1.44 19.07 -46.19
C PRO A 585 1.28 20.53 -45.71
N GLU A 586 0.16 21.17 -46.03
CA GLU A 586 -0.19 22.54 -45.65
C GLU A 586 -1.58 22.56 -45.00
N PRO A 587 -1.88 23.53 -44.10
CA PRO A 587 -3.20 23.66 -43.51
C PRO A 587 -4.27 24.06 -44.54
N LEU A 588 -5.49 23.59 -44.32
CA LEU A 588 -6.69 24.06 -45.01
C LEU A 588 -7.12 25.39 -44.41
N THR A 589 -7.37 26.38 -45.26
CA THR A 589 -7.84 27.72 -44.83
C THR A 589 -9.24 27.99 -45.34
N ASN A 590 -9.95 28.95 -44.72
CA ASN A 590 -11.33 29.30 -45.06
C ASN A 590 -12.25 28.07 -45.10
N VAL A 591 -12.08 27.17 -44.13
CA VAL A 591 -12.85 25.93 -44.03
C VAL A 591 -14.25 26.24 -43.49
N THR A 592 -15.26 25.89 -44.27
CA THR A 592 -16.67 25.95 -43.87
C THR A 592 -17.30 24.58 -44.10
N GLY A 593 -18.07 24.11 -43.12
CA GLY A 593 -18.74 22.82 -43.25
C GLY A 593 -19.56 22.41 -42.03
N ALA A 594 -20.31 21.32 -42.21
CA ALA A 594 -21.12 20.72 -41.17
C ALA A 594 -20.98 19.19 -41.17
N ALA A 595 -20.91 18.61 -39.97
CA ALA A 595 -20.84 17.17 -39.77
C ALA A 595 -21.74 16.71 -38.61
N THR A 596 -22.18 15.46 -38.69
CA THR A 596 -23.00 14.80 -37.68
C THR A 596 -22.31 13.55 -37.13
N PHE A 597 -22.25 13.52 -35.80
CA PHE A 597 -21.93 12.44 -34.87
C PHE A 597 -22.94 11.29 -34.92
N ALA A 598 -22.63 10.08 -35.41
CA ALA A 598 -23.59 8.97 -35.34
C ALA A 598 -22.94 7.60 -35.10
N GLY A 599 -22.91 7.17 -33.83
CA GLY A 599 -22.31 5.90 -33.42
C GLY A 599 -20.80 5.93 -33.58
N ASP A 600 -20.28 5.11 -34.50
CA ASP A 600 -18.88 5.03 -34.90
C ASP A 600 -18.58 5.78 -36.21
N GLN A 601 -19.51 6.62 -36.68
CA GLN A 601 -19.41 7.32 -37.95
C GLN A 601 -19.50 8.84 -37.79
N ILE A 602 -18.78 9.54 -38.66
CA ILE A 602 -18.92 10.98 -38.91
C ILE A 602 -19.56 11.15 -40.29
N ILE A 603 -20.71 11.81 -40.35
CA ILE A 603 -21.41 12.13 -41.59
C ILE A 603 -21.14 13.58 -41.93
N VAL A 604 -20.25 13.83 -42.89
CA VAL A 604 -19.91 15.15 -43.40
C VAL A 604 -20.91 15.53 -44.48
N GLN A 605 -21.75 16.52 -44.21
CA GLN A 605 -22.79 16.98 -45.14
C GLN A 605 -22.16 17.74 -46.30
N ASN A 606 -21.29 18.68 -45.95
CA ASN A 606 -20.47 19.46 -46.86
C ASN A 606 -19.27 20.01 -46.09
N LEU A 607 -18.11 19.96 -46.71
CA LEU A 607 -16.89 20.63 -46.28
C LEU A 607 -16.28 21.30 -47.50
N SER A 608 -15.90 22.55 -47.38
CA SER A 608 -15.16 23.30 -48.41
C SER A 608 -14.06 24.09 -47.73
N GLY A 609 -12.87 24.11 -48.32
CA GLY A 609 -11.75 24.93 -47.87
C GLY A 609 -10.76 25.21 -49.00
N GLN A 610 -9.81 26.10 -48.76
CA GLN A 610 -8.72 26.41 -49.67
C GLN A 610 -7.47 25.62 -49.26
N PHE A 611 -6.81 25.02 -50.24
CA PHE A 611 -5.56 24.27 -50.10
C PHE A 611 -4.55 24.76 -51.15
N SER A 612 -3.45 25.37 -50.69
CA SER A 612 -2.54 26.17 -51.52
C SER A 612 -3.31 27.13 -52.45
N ASN A 613 -3.34 26.86 -53.76
CA ASN A 613 -3.99 27.71 -54.77
C ASN A 613 -5.34 27.13 -55.29
N GLY A 614 -5.83 26.06 -54.69
CA GLY A 614 -7.04 25.35 -55.13
C GLY A 614 -8.09 25.21 -54.03
N GLN A 615 -9.29 24.76 -54.42
CA GLN A 615 -10.38 24.47 -53.49
C GLN A 615 -10.47 22.97 -53.26
N LEU A 616 -10.58 22.57 -51.99
CA LEU A 616 -10.87 21.20 -51.57
C LEU A 616 -12.32 21.13 -51.09
N THR A 617 -13.06 20.14 -51.57
CA THR A 617 -14.40 19.82 -51.07
C THR A 617 -14.49 18.36 -50.63
N ALA A 618 -15.27 18.10 -49.59
CA ALA A 618 -15.53 16.74 -49.10
C ALA A 618 -16.97 16.60 -48.60
N ALA A 619 -17.53 15.41 -48.81
CA ALA A 619 -18.83 14.99 -48.27
C ALA A 619 -18.85 13.47 -48.20
N GLY A 620 -19.65 12.90 -47.30
CA GLY A 620 -19.80 11.46 -47.13
C GLY A 620 -19.69 11.00 -45.69
N THR A 621 -19.57 9.69 -45.51
CA THR A 621 -19.53 9.04 -44.19
C THR A 621 -18.14 8.47 -43.94
N PHE A 622 -17.54 8.82 -42.80
CA PHE A 622 -16.19 8.43 -42.41
C PHE A 622 -16.21 7.67 -41.07
N PRO A 623 -15.34 6.66 -40.88
CA PRO A 623 -15.20 6.00 -39.58
C PRO A 623 -14.58 6.95 -38.54
N LEU A 624 -15.08 6.91 -37.30
CA LEU A 624 -14.65 7.75 -36.19
C LEU A 624 -13.57 7.07 -35.33
N LEU A 625 -13.75 5.78 -35.03
CA LEU A 625 -12.90 5.04 -34.08
C LEU A 625 -11.76 4.25 -34.74
N ASN A 626 -11.80 4.08 -36.06
CA ASN A 626 -10.77 3.39 -36.82
C ASN A 626 -9.96 4.41 -37.63
N PRO A 627 -8.61 4.41 -37.55
CA PRO A 627 -7.80 5.28 -38.37
C PRO A 627 -8.09 5.02 -39.85
N ILE A 628 -8.29 6.08 -40.63
CA ILE A 628 -8.47 5.96 -42.08
C ILE A 628 -7.16 5.44 -42.68
N ILE A 629 -7.14 4.16 -43.06
CA ILE A 629 -5.99 3.53 -43.72
C ILE A 629 -5.81 4.22 -45.07
N SER A 630 -4.71 4.95 -45.25
CA SER A 630 -4.37 5.66 -46.49
C SER A 630 -3.09 5.09 -47.09
N GLY A 631 -3.00 4.99 -48.42
CA GLY A 631 -1.77 4.59 -49.14
C GLY A 631 -1.62 3.09 -49.38
N SER A 632 -0.38 2.59 -49.39
CA SER A 632 0.01 1.21 -49.75
C SER A 632 -0.67 0.11 -48.92
N ALA A 633 -1.15 0.43 -47.72
CA ALA A 633 -1.93 -0.48 -46.88
C ALA A 633 -3.37 -0.72 -47.41
N LEU A 634 -3.95 0.22 -48.17
CA LEU A 634 -5.21 0.00 -48.89
C LEU A 634 -5.00 -0.95 -50.09
N SER A 635 -3.87 -0.80 -50.79
CA SER A 635 -3.47 -1.69 -51.89
C SER A 635 -3.18 -3.13 -51.42
N ALA A 636 -2.73 -3.29 -50.17
CA ALA A 636 -2.52 -4.60 -49.54
C ALA A 636 -3.85 -5.31 -49.19
N LEU A 637 -4.92 -4.57 -48.90
CA LEU A 637 -6.25 -5.14 -48.65
C LEU A 637 -6.98 -5.50 -49.95
N THR A 638 -6.76 -4.77 -51.03
CA THR A 638 -7.34 -5.09 -52.35
C THR A 638 -6.60 -6.22 -53.09
N SER A 639 -5.42 -6.63 -52.65
CA SER A 639 -4.64 -7.72 -53.29
C SER A 639 -4.95 -9.12 -52.72
N THR A 640 -5.93 -9.24 -51.82
CA THR A 640 -6.42 -10.53 -51.29
C THR A 640 -7.77 -10.97 -51.86
N GLN A 641 -8.26 -10.28 -52.89
CA GLN A 641 -9.30 -10.78 -53.78
C GLN A 641 -8.77 -10.78 -55.22
N ASP A 642 -8.03 -11.82 -55.57
CA ASP A 642 -7.97 -12.40 -56.92
C ASP A 642 -7.61 -13.89 -56.81
#